data_AF-A0A3L7RLP4-F1
#
_entry.id   AF-A0A3L7RLP4-F1
#
_cell.length_a   1.000
_cell.length_b   1.000
_cell.length_c   1.000
_cell.angle_alpha   90.00
_cell.angle_beta   90.00
_cell.angle_gamma   90.00
#
_symmetry.space_group_name_H-M   'P 1'
#
loop_
_entity.id
_entity.type
_entity.pdbx_description
1 polymer ?
#
loop_
_entity_poly.entity_id
_entity_poly.type
_entity_poly.pdbx_seq_one_letter_code
_entity_poly.pdbx_strand_id
1 'polypeptide(L)'
;KKPSINLSKESIVDFFLNHGEKLVVGLFGALACTLVWGGIDAVRTKPAKREQLPAVIVEHAGRTVKHIADSKGPPAETTKRPSLAKLVEPWRENVVAAPAVPRIFNTPLSDEKAKRSAPEVLPLVDLRVRPGWAVIAIAQDPNQGMMMQPDMTKENDDGKEKDKNKKKQKGGKGADAGDVTLGVPPGSQKTGRSKFQMGGPMGPMGPGGPMMGGEGSSMMPFASTVMPGKIIPYCLVTALVPANAQQEAFMRAFASSGLQTQADVPLWSDYRIERAEVPAGTAADAELNWTRLDLNKVAKSAEDWNGIQPEIAPLDLQLDPSQIVPMDENAVQVVPYVFPLPLLAGDPWGTESLHPWVVEQLRKRQIEQEKWEALALQEAEQASKTNILGGPGAGSGAPMGSGAGMGSGMGRGMMPPGGRGMMPPGMTPGGPMGRRAGGGDSEGASMEGGGSRGMRTPPSGMSSRMGGPGGMMPPGMGPGGMMGGGMGGMMGGGEGGMGMGMEMKLPEYRMFRFVDTTVEPGKTYRYRVQISVRNPNFGLPAQYLSQADLADKPILAAKKSEPSPLAHVPDKTGLLVRSLRKGEARKSKTGYEVLVLAENPETGNYALKSLTTELGAFANFDKKQAKGPDAKNAESVTTNSLLVDARGRVEDGDSKKGGTTGPSEPLELLFLREDGTFSVASAADSQRDYERYAQTLPTADDGKKKDKDGEGGGSSLFPGGGGLFGPPGGGAGAPPGGPGGSRGSTPPSGRPGGVQAPGG
;
A
#
# COMPACT_ATOMS: atom_id res chain seq x y z
N LYS A 1 -20.43 14.42 53.75
CA LYS A 1 -19.28 14.86 54.58
C LYS A 1 -18.55 15.96 53.82
N LYS A 2 -18.35 17.17 54.38
CA LYS A 2 -17.55 18.22 53.72
C LYS A 2 -16.07 17.89 53.89
N PRO A 3 -15.23 17.90 52.84
CA PRO A 3 -13.79 17.73 53.00
C PRO A 3 -13.19 18.98 53.65
N SER A 4 -12.48 18.81 54.76
CA SER A 4 -11.69 19.86 55.40
C SER A 4 -10.36 20.00 54.67
N ILE A 5 -10.26 20.98 53.78
CA ILE A 5 -9.02 21.28 53.07
C ILE A 5 -8.12 22.10 54.00
N ASN A 6 -7.13 21.45 54.61
CA ASN A 6 -6.06 22.15 55.32
C ASN A 6 -5.08 22.73 54.29
N LEU A 7 -4.94 24.06 54.27
CA LEU A 7 -4.03 24.80 53.39
C LEU A 7 -2.64 24.96 54.05
N SER A 8 -1.99 23.85 54.42
CA SER A 8 -0.59 23.89 54.83
C SER A 8 0.32 23.99 53.60
N LYS A 9 1.59 24.38 53.80
CA LYS A 9 2.53 24.44 52.67
C LYS A 9 2.80 23.05 52.08
N GLU A 10 2.83 22.02 52.92
CA GLU A 10 3.03 20.63 52.49
C GLU A 10 1.84 20.14 51.65
N SER A 11 0.60 20.37 52.10
CA SER A 11 -0.59 19.89 51.37
C SER A 11 -0.77 20.55 50.00
N ILE A 12 -0.35 21.81 49.85
CA ILE A 12 -0.32 22.50 48.55
C ILE A 12 0.73 21.87 47.63
N VAL A 13 1.93 21.56 48.13
CA VAL A 13 2.99 20.92 47.35
C VAL A 13 2.60 19.49 46.93
N ASP A 14 2.08 18.68 47.84
CA ASP A 14 1.58 17.32 47.53
C ASP A 14 0.41 17.34 46.55
N PHE A 15 -0.46 18.36 46.62
CA PHE A 15 -1.51 18.55 45.62
C PHE A 15 -0.91 18.83 44.24
N PHE A 16 0.05 19.74 44.12
CA PHE A 16 0.71 20.04 42.85
C PHE A 16 1.57 18.88 42.31
N LEU A 17 2.18 18.06 43.17
CA LEU A 17 2.91 16.85 42.73
C LEU A 17 1.95 15.78 42.21
N ASN A 18 0.85 15.51 42.91
CA ASN A 18 -0.09 14.44 42.53
C ASN A 18 -1.14 14.85 41.48
N HIS A 19 -1.35 16.15 41.26
CA HIS A 19 -2.40 16.68 40.36
C HIS A 19 -1.88 17.72 39.36
N GLY A 20 -0.63 18.16 39.44
CA GLY A 20 -0.03 19.13 38.51
C GLY A 20 -0.05 18.65 37.05
N GLU A 21 0.24 17.37 36.81
CA GLU A 21 0.10 16.75 35.49
C GLU A 21 -1.34 16.87 34.96
N LYS A 22 -2.34 16.56 35.80
CA LYS A 22 -3.77 16.64 35.44
C LYS A 22 -4.19 18.08 35.12
N LEU A 23 -3.64 19.07 35.82
CA LEU A 23 -3.85 20.49 35.54
C LEU A 23 -3.20 20.91 34.22
N VAL A 24 -1.98 20.44 33.92
CA VAL A 24 -1.29 20.70 32.64
C VAL A 24 -2.05 20.07 31.47
N VAL A 25 -2.48 18.81 31.58
CA VAL A 25 -3.29 18.12 30.55
C VAL A 25 -4.63 18.84 30.35
N GLY A 26 -5.29 19.26 31.43
CA GLY A 26 -6.52 20.07 31.36
C GLY A 26 -6.31 21.41 30.65
N LEU A 27 -5.19 22.10 30.90
CA LEU A 27 -4.83 23.35 30.24
C LEU A 27 -4.57 23.15 28.73
N PHE A 28 -3.87 22.09 28.34
CA PHE A 28 -3.67 21.74 26.93
C PHE A 28 -4.98 21.37 26.23
N GLY A 29 -5.87 20.62 26.89
CA GLY A 29 -7.21 20.32 26.39
C GLY A 29 -8.03 21.60 26.15
N ALA A 30 -8.03 22.53 27.11
CA ALA A 30 -8.70 23.82 26.96
C ALA A 30 -8.14 24.65 25.80
N LEU A 31 -6.80 24.72 25.65
CA LEU A 31 -6.14 25.39 24.52
C LEU A 31 -6.44 24.74 23.17
N ALA A 32 -6.53 23.41 23.10
CA ALA A 32 -6.94 22.71 21.89
C ALA A 32 -8.38 23.07 21.51
N CYS A 33 -9.30 23.07 22.48
CA CYS A 33 -10.69 23.47 22.26
C CYS A 33 -10.82 24.93 21.77
N THR A 34 -10.05 25.88 22.32
CA THR A 34 -10.09 27.27 21.83
C THR A 34 -9.49 27.43 20.43
N LEU A 35 -8.47 26.63 20.06
CA LEU A 35 -7.94 26.59 18.70
C LEU A 35 -8.94 26.00 17.70
N VAL A 36 -9.64 24.91 18.05
CA VAL A 36 -10.70 24.34 17.20
C VAL A 36 -11.85 25.33 17.03
N TRP A 37 -12.30 25.98 18.11
CA TRP A 37 -13.34 27.00 18.06
C TRP A 37 -12.93 28.19 17.18
N GLY A 38 -11.72 28.72 17.38
CA GLY A 38 -11.16 29.80 16.57
C GLY A 38 -10.96 29.43 15.10
N GLY A 39 -10.65 28.16 14.80
CA GLY A 39 -10.57 27.64 13.43
C GLY A 39 -11.93 27.58 12.73
N ILE A 40 -12.97 27.10 13.43
CA ILE A 40 -14.35 27.09 12.92
C ILE A 40 -14.84 28.52 12.69
N ASP A 41 -14.60 29.43 13.64
CA ASP A 41 -15.01 30.83 13.53
C ASP A 41 -14.24 31.56 12.41
N ALA A 42 -12.94 31.31 12.26
CA ALA A 42 -12.14 31.84 11.15
C ALA A 42 -12.60 31.31 9.77
N VAL A 43 -13.15 30.09 9.68
CA VAL A 43 -13.74 29.58 8.43
C VAL A 43 -15.10 30.22 8.16
N ARG A 44 -15.93 30.43 9.20
CA ARG A 44 -17.24 31.11 9.09
C ARG A 44 -17.14 32.61 8.80
N THR A 45 -16.07 33.26 9.28
CA THR A 45 -15.87 34.72 9.16
C THR A 45 -14.97 35.14 8.00
N LYS A 46 -14.51 34.21 7.13
CA LYS A 46 -13.86 34.58 5.86
C LYS A 46 -14.79 35.51 5.08
N PRO A 47 -14.46 36.81 4.94
CA PRO A 47 -15.32 37.70 4.19
C PRO A 47 -15.37 37.21 2.74
N ALA A 48 -16.58 37.19 2.17
CA ALA A 48 -16.77 36.83 0.77
C ALA A 48 -15.79 37.63 -0.10
N LYS A 49 -15.13 36.97 -1.06
CA LYS A 49 -14.20 37.66 -1.97
C LYS A 49 -14.95 38.83 -2.62
N ARG A 50 -14.27 39.94 -2.90
CA ARG A 50 -14.92 41.15 -3.43
C ARG A 50 -15.74 40.88 -4.69
N GLU A 51 -15.29 39.95 -5.53
CA GLU A 51 -15.97 39.41 -6.71
C GLU A 51 -17.33 38.74 -6.43
N GLN A 52 -17.50 38.16 -5.23
CA GLN A 52 -18.68 37.41 -4.78
C GLN A 52 -19.69 38.28 -4.02
N LEU A 53 -19.40 39.57 -3.82
CA LEU A 53 -20.36 40.48 -3.18
C LEU A 53 -21.59 40.66 -4.10
N PRO A 54 -22.83 40.61 -3.57
CA PRO A 54 -24.05 40.74 -4.38
C PRO A 54 -24.07 41.99 -5.27
N ALA A 55 -23.52 43.12 -4.79
CA ALA A 55 -23.38 44.35 -5.57
C ALA A 55 -22.51 44.18 -6.82
N VAL A 56 -21.43 43.41 -6.75
CA VAL A 56 -20.50 43.16 -7.87
C VAL A 56 -21.12 42.17 -8.86
N ILE A 57 -21.89 41.19 -8.37
CA ILE A 57 -22.68 40.29 -9.24
C ILE A 57 -23.77 41.06 -10.00
N VAL A 58 -24.49 41.98 -9.33
CA VAL A 58 -25.47 42.88 -9.97
C VAL A 58 -24.79 43.83 -10.96
N GLU A 59 -23.60 44.35 -10.65
CA GLU A 59 -22.83 45.18 -11.57
C GLU A 59 -22.40 44.39 -12.83
N HIS A 60 -21.88 43.18 -12.66
CA HIS A 60 -21.52 42.31 -13.79
C HIS A 60 -22.74 41.96 -14.64
N ALA A 61 -23.87 41.58 -14.03
CA ALA A 61 -25.12 41.35 -14.74
C ALA A 61 -25.57 42.61 -15.53
N GLY A 62 -25.50 43.79 -14.91
CA GLY A 62 -25.80 45.07 -15.56
C GLY A 62 -24.86 45.40 -16.73
N ARG A 63 -23.55 45.13 -16.59
CA ARG A 63 -22.58 45.27 -17.69
C ARG A 63 -22.88 44.29 -18.83
N THR A 64 -23.23 43.04 -18.53
CA THR A 64 -23.62 42.04 -19.54
C THR A 64 -24.90 42.43 -20.26
N VAL A 65 -25.93 42.91 -19.55
CA VAL A 65 -27.18 43.40 -20.17
C VAL A 65 -26.93 44.61 -21.07
N LYS A 66 -26.09 45.57 -20.65
CA LYS A 66 -25.66 46.69 -21.52
C LYS A 66 -24.92 46.18 -22.75
N HIS A 67 -23.94 45.29 -22.58
CA HIS A 67 -23.18 44.74 -23.69
C HIS A 67 -24.08 43.99 -24.70
N ILE A 68 -25.11 43.29 -24.24
CA ILE A 68 -26.12 42.64 -25.11
C ILE A 68 -26.99 43.69 -25.83
N ALA A 69 -27.41 44.75 -25.13
CA ALA A 69 -28.24 45.81 -25.70
C ALA A 69 -27.48 46.72 -26.69
N ASP A 70 -26.19 46.91 -26.49
CA ASP A 70 -25.29 47.66 -27.35
C ASP A 70 -24.81 46.81 -28.55
N SER A 71 -24.68 45.49 -28.39
CA SER A 71 -24.41 44.54 -29.50
C SER A 71 -25.66 44.29 -30.37
N LYS A 72 -26.16 45.32 -31.04
CA LYS A 72 -27.34 45.25 -31.94
C LYS A 72 -27.08 44.55 -33.29
N GLY A 73 -25.93 43.91 -33.46
CA GLY A 73 -25.61 43.07 -34.60
C GLY A 73 -24.79 41.85 -34.17
N PRO A 74 -24.99 40.68 -34.81
CA PRO A 74 -24.11 39.53 -34.58
C PRO A 74 -22.67 39.90 -34.97
N PRO A 75 -21.65 39.40 -34.25
CA PRO A 75 -20.25 39.75 -34.54
C PRO A 75 -19.88 39.37 -35.98
N ALA A 76 -19.15 40.27 -36.66
CA ALA A 76 -18.93 40.23 -38.10
C ALA A 76 -18.26 38.95 -38.65
N GLU A 77 -17.61 38.17 -37.78
CA GLU A 77 -17.02 36.86 -38.10
C GLU A 77 -18.08 35.76 -38.36
N THR A 78 -19.34 35.99 -38.01
CA THR A 78 -20.42 34.99 -38.20
C THR A 78 -20.89 34.87 -39.66
N THR A 79 -20.57 35.84 -40.53
CA THR A 79 -20.97 35.83 -41.96
C THR A 79 -20.24 34.79 -42.82
N LYS A 80 -19.23 34.09 -42.29
CA LYS A 80 -18.58 32.93 -42.93
C LYS A 80 -19.04 31.57 -42.40
N ARG A 81 -20.11 31.51 -41.59
CA ARG A 81 -20.70 30.20 -41.24
C ARG A 81 -21.38 29.60 -42.49
N PRO A 82 -21.03 28.37 -42.89
CA PRO A 82 -21.74 27.70 -43.97
C PRO A 82 -23.23 27.59 -43.63
N SER A 83 -24.08 27.63 -44.66
CA SER A 83 -25.53 27.58 -44.47
C SER A 83 -25.94 26.37 -43.63
N LEU A 84 -27.03 26.51 -42.86
CA LEU A 84 -27.50 25.42 -42.00
C LEU A 84 -27.77 24.13 -42.80
N ALA A 85 -28.14 24.25 -44.08
CA ALA A 85 -28.22 23.13 -45.03
C ALA A 85 -26.89 22.37 -45.12
N LYS A 86 -25.77 23.04 -45.44
CA LYS A 86 -24.43 22.42 -45.53
C LYS A 86 -23.91 21.80 -44.24
N LEU A 87 -24.34 22.31 -43.08
CA LEU A 87 -24.00 21.72 -41.78
C LEU A 87 -24.87 20.52 -41.42
N VAL A 88 -26.07 20.41 -42.01
CA VAL A 88 -27.04 19.34 -41.76
C VAL A 88 -27.02 18.28 -42.88
N GLU A 89 -26.44 18.56 -44.05
CA GLU A 89 -26.19 17.60 -45.14
C GLU A 89 -25.55 16.29 -44.63
N PRO A 90 -24.44 16.30 -43.85
CA PRO A 90 -23.82 15.08 -43.31
C PRO A 90 -24.72 14.28 -42.36
N TRP A 91 -25.77 14.90 -41.82
CA TRP A 91 -26.75 14.29 -40.92
C TRP A 91 -28.03 13.85 -41.63
N ARG A 92 -28.23 14.25 -42.90
CA ARG A 92 -29.40 13.85 -43.72
C ARG A 92 -29.19 12.55 -44.48
N GLU A 93 -27.95 12.19 -44.83
CA GLU A 93 -27.69 10.99 -45.63
C GLU A 93 -27.72 9.68 -44.82
N ASN A 94 -27.58 9.75 -43.50
CA ASN A 94 -27.93 8.64 -42.61
C ASN A 94 -29.44 8.62 -42.33
N VAL A 95 -30.24 8.51 -43.40
CA VAL A 95 -31.53 7.82 -43.29
C VAL A 95 -31.19 6.39 -42.89
N VAL A 96 -31.28 6.10 -41.59
CA VAL A 96 -31.18 4.73 -41.07
C VAL A 96 -32.18 3.91 -41.86
N ALA A 97 -31.68 3.07 -42.77
CA ALA A 97 -32.52 2.23 -43.60
C ALA A 97 -33.43 1.46 -42.65
N ALA A 98 -34.75 1.63 -42.80
CA ALA A 98 -35.73 1.05 -41.90
C ALA A 98 -35.36 -0.42 -41.69
N PRO A 99 -35.12 -0.86 -40.44
CA PRO A 99 -34.36 -2.07 -40.15
C PRO A 99 -34.96 -3.21 -40.95
N ALA A 100 -34.19 -3.70 -41.93
CA ALA A 100 -34.71 -4.61 -42.92
C ALA A 100 -35.20 -5.85 -42.17
N VAL A 101 -36.53 -5.99 -42.07
CA VAL A 101 -37.18 -7.06 -41.31
C VAL A 101 -36.51 -8.35 -41.74
N PRO A 102 -35.78 -9.04 -40.83
CA PRO A 102 -34.85 -10.07 -41.26
C PRO A 102 -35.64 -11.16 -41.96
N ARG A 103 -35.47 -11.25 -43.28
CA ARG A 103 -36.13 -12.24 -44.11
C ARG A 103 -35.40 -13.57 -43.95
N ILE A 104 -35.51 -14.15 -42.75
CA ILE A 104 -34.83 -15.37 -42.28
C ILE A 104 -35.01 -16.55 -43.25
N PHE A 105 -36.03 -16.51 -44.12
CA PHE A 105 -36.35 -17.54 -45.10
C PHE A 105 -35.96 -17.23 -46.57
N ASN A 106 -35.44 -16.04 -46.90
CA ASN A 106 -35.09 -15.66 -48.28
C ASN A 106 -33.59 -15.37 -48.50
N THR A 107 -32.71 -15.65 -47.54
CA THR A 107 -31.28 -15.77 -47.83
C THR A 107 -31.10 -16.98 -48.76
N PRO A 108 -30.58 -16.83 -50.00
CA PRO A 108 -30.42 -17.96 -50.88
C PRO A 108 -29.48 -18.98 -50.23
N LEU A 109 -29.85 -20.26 -50.29
CA LEU A 109 -29.12 -21.37 -49.65
C LEU A 109 -27.67 -21.54 -50.17
N SER A 110 -27.32 -20.77 -51.20
CA SER A 110 -26.07 -20.77 -51.95
C SER A 110 -25.26 -19.46 -51.81
N ASP A 111 -25.59 -18.56 -50.88
CA ASP A 111 -24.67 -17.47 -50.54
C ASP A 111 -23.35 -18.08 -50.07
N GLU A 112 -22.28 -17.87 -50.85
CA GLU A 112 -20.96 -18.45 -50.62
C GLU A 112 -20.40 -17.89 -49.32
N LYS A 113 -20.60 -18.64 -48.23
CA LYS A 113 -20.20 -18.28 -46.87
C LYS A 113 -18.76 -17.77 -46.87
N ALA A 114 -18.57 -16.51 -46.47
CA ALA A 114 -17.25 -15.90 -46.50
C ALA A 114 -16.26 -16.75 -45.69
N LYS A 115 -15.11 -17.01 -46.29
CA LYS A 115 -14.05 -17.81 -45.68
C LYS A 115 -13.40 -17.04 -44.52
N ARG A 116 -13.09 -17.73 -43.44
CA ARG A 116 -12.48 -17.16 -42.23
C ARG A 116 -11.09 -16.61 -42.53
N SER A 117 -10.84 -15.36 -42.15
CA SER A 117 -9.52 -14.73 -42.22
C SER A 117 -8.76 -14.92 -40.91
N ALA A 118 -7.49 -14.52 -40.89
CA ALA A 118 -6.71 -14.43 -39.66
C ALA A 118 -7.18 -13.19 -38.86
N PRO A 119 -7.45 -13.32 -37.54
CA PRO A 119 -7.65 -12.16 -36.70
C PRO A 119 -6.31 -11.43 -36.50
N GLU A 120 -6.33 -10.11 -36.57
CA GLU A 120 -5.17 -9.27 -36.26
C GLU A 120 -4.84 -9.40 -34.76
N VAL A 121 -3.56 -9.63 -34.42
CA VAL A 121 -3.10 -9.68 -33.02
C VAL A 121 -2.35 -8.41 -32.69
N LEU A 122 -2.96 -7.60 -31.81
CA LEU A 122 -2.48 -6.27 -31.46
C LEU A 122 -1.30 -6.38 -30.48
N PRO A 123 -0.26 -5.54 -30.62
CA PRO A 123 0.86 -5.50 -29.67
C PRO A 123 0.44 -4.87 -28.33
N LEU A 124 1.27 -5.05 -27.29
CA LEU A 124 1.18 -4.24 -26.08
C LEU A 124 1.48 -2.77 -26.40
N VAL A 125 0.75 -1.86 -25.74
CA VAL A 125 0.90 -0.41 -25.88
C VAL A 125 1.38 0.25 -24.57
N ASP A 126 1.97 1.44 -24.69
CA ASP A 126 2.55 2.23 -23.58
C ASP A 126 3.46 1.42 -22.63
N LEU A 127 4.48 0.76 -23.22
CA LEU A 127 5.48 -0.01 -22.48
C LEU A 127 6.40 0.92 -21.67
N ARG A 128 6.31 0.84 -20.35
CA ARG A 128 7.09 1.62 -19.39
C ARG A 128 7.95 0.69 -18.54
N VAL A 129 9.12 1.19 -18.12
CA VAL A 129 10.01 0.47 -17.23
C VAL A 129 10.44 1.41 -16.11
N ARG A 130 10.27 0.96 -14.87
CA ARG A 130 10.73 1.65 -13.67
C ARG A 130 11.88 0.86 -13.05
N PRO A 131 13.14 1.29 -13.20
CA PRO A 131 14.25 0.71 -12.47
C PRO A 131 14.19 1.11 -10.99
N GLY A 132 14.80 0.32 -10.12
CA GLY A 132 14.95 0.63 -8.71
C GLY A 132 15.72 -0.46 -7.95
N TRP A 133 15.75 -0.34 -6.63
CA TRP A 133 16.12 -1.40 -5.71
C TRP A 133 14.99 -1.63 -4.73
N ALA A 134 14.81 -2.87 -4.28
CA ALA A 134 13.82 -3.25 -3.31
C ALA A 134 14.47 -4.11 -2.23
N VAL A 135 14.02 -3.94 -0.98
CA VAL A 135 14.36 -4.87 0.10
C VAL A 135 13.31 -5.99 0.11
N ILE A 136 13.63 -7.09 -0.55
CA ILE A 136 12.77 -8.26 -0.63
C ILE A 136 12.93 -9.08 0.65
N ALA A 137 11.82 -9.44 1.29
CA ALA A 137 11.82 -10.36 2.40
C ALA A 137 12.28 -11.74 1.92
N ILE A 138 13.37 -12.23 2.50
CA ILE A 138 13.94 -13.56 2.19
C ILE A 138 13.49 -14.57 3.24
N ALA A 139 13.25 -15.81 2.82
CA ALA A 139 12.91 -16.87 3.77
C ALA A 139 14.10 -17.05 4.73
N GLN A 140 13.85 -16.94 6.03
CA GLN A 140 14.87 -17.31 7.01
C GLN A 140 15.21 -18.78 6.83
N ASP A 141 16.49 -19.11 6.64
CA ASP A 141 16.93 -20.50 6.71
C ASP A 141 16.59 -21.01 8.12
N PRO A 142 15.70 -22.02 8.26
CA PRO A 142 15.25 -22.50 9.56
C PRO A 142 16.41 -23.06 10.41
N ASN A 143 17.55 -23.38 9.81
CA ASN A 143 18.76 -23.81 10.52
C ASN A 143 19.53 -22.64 11.14
N GLN A 144 19.45 -21.43 10.56
CA GLN A 144 20.24 -20.27 11.00
C GLN A 144 19.78 -19.74 12.36
N GLY A 145 18.46 -19.81 12.64
CA GLY A 145 17.88 -19.43 13.93
C GLY A 145 18.28 -20.35 15.10
N MET A 146 18.78 -21.56 14.83
CA MET A 146 19.18 -22.53 15.86
C MET A 146 20.62 -22.32 16.37
N MET A 147 21.47 -21.57 15.64
CA MET A 147 22.87 -21.33 16.03
C MET A 147 23.09 -20.02 16.82
N MET A 148 22.08 -19.15 16.92
CA MET A 148 22.17 -17.89 17.68
C MET A 148 21.69 -17.98 19.14
N GLN A 149 21.48 -19.19 19.68
CA GLN A 149 21.50 -19.33 21.14
C GLN A 149 22.96 -19.18 21.60
N PRO A 150 23.31 -18.16 22.41
CA PRO A 150 24.64 -18.08 22.98
C PRO A 150 24.88 -19.34 23.82
N ASP A 151 26.03 -19.99 23.60
CA ASP A 151 26.47 -21.15 24.40
C ASP A 151 26.77 -20.68 25.83
N MET A 152 25.71 -20.56 26.65
CA MET A 152 25.77 -20.11 28.04
C MET A 152 26.35 -21.19 28.99
N THR A 153 27.12 -22.14 28.45
CA THR A 153 27.59 -23.33 29.16
C THR A 153 29.07 -23.64 28.92
N LYS A 154 29.98 -22.66 29.14
CA LYS A 154 31.44 -22.93 29.25
C LYS A 154 32.35 -21.86 29.87
N GLU A 155 31.90 -21.12 30.87
CA GLU A 155 32.84 -20.44 31.80
C GLU A 155 32.47 -20.74 33.25
N ASN A 156 33.26 -21.61 33.91
CA ASN A 156 33.56 -21.70 35.35
C ASN A 156 34.08 -23.10 35.73
N ASP A 157 35.27 -23.53 35.24
CA ASP A 157 36.02 -24.63 35.90
C ASP A 157 37.56 -24.62 35.69
N ASP A 158 38.18 -23.46 35.52
CA ASP A 158 39.65 -23.36 35.52
C ASP A 158 40.19 -23.16 36.96
N GLY A 159 40.00 -24.21 37.77
CA GLY A 159 40.18 -24.19 39.22
C GLY A 159 41.10 -25.28 39.79
N LYS A 160 42.38 -25.28 39.39
CA LYS A 160 43.48 -26.18 39.84
C LYS A 160 43.44 -27.63 39.32
N GLU A 161 44.43 -27.99 38.50
CA GLU A 161 45.18 -29.21 38.78
C GLU A 161 46.68 -29.04 38.50
N LYS A 162 47.51 -29.58 39.41
CA LYS A 162 48.97 -29.57 39.33
C LYS A 162 49.47 -30.97 38.99
N ASP A 163 50.58 -31.00 38.24
CA ASP A 163 51.60 -32.06 38.25
C ASP A 163 51.14 -33.53 38.11
N LYS A 164 51.41 -34.14 36.94
CA LYS A 164 52.28 -35.34 36.83
C LYS A 164 52.68 -35.76 35.40
N ASN A 165 53.93 -36.21 35.30
CA ASN A 165 54.47 -37.23 34.38
C ASN A 165 54.42 -37.06 32.84
N LYS A 166 55.41 -36.33 32.31
CA LYS A 166 56.65 -36.91 31.75
C LYS A 166 56.64 -38.42 31.38
N LYS A 167 56.46 -38.80 30.09
CA LYS A 167 57.31 -39.82 29.39
C LYS A 167 57.08 -39.98 27.87
N LYS A 168 58.21 -40.00 27.13
CA LYS A 168 58.57 -40.74 25.89
C LYS A 168 57.47 -41.48 25.09
N GLN A 169 57.34 -41.16 23.79
CA GLN A 169 57.76 -41.91 22.58
C GLN A 169 57.27 -41.12 21.35
N LYS A 170 57.98 -40.85 20.24
CA LYS A 170 59.03 -41.52 19.44
C LYS A 170 58.51 -42.63 18.51
N GLY A 171 58.24 -42.29 17.23
CA GLY A 171 58.43 -43.19 16.08
C GLY A 171 57.33 -43.22 14.99
N GLY A 172 57.75 -43.27 13.72
CA GLY A 172 56.93 -43.54 12.51
C GLY A 172 56.16 -42.33 11.97
N LYS A 173 56.28 -41.86 10.71
CA LYS A 173 57.00 -42.28 9.48
C LYS A 173 56.50 -43.56 8.78
N GLY A 174 55.92 -43.38 7.59
CA GLY A 174 55.34 -44.36 6.65
C GLY A 174 54.06 -43.74 6.06
N ALA A 175 53.92 -43.30 4.80
CA ALA A 175 54.33 -43.77 3.46
C ALA A 175 53.26 -44.64 2.76
N ASP A 176 53.25 -44.56 1.42
CA ASP A 176 52.32 -45.15 0.43
C ASP A 176 50.86 -44.63 0.44
N ALA A 177 50.20 -44.24 -0.66
CA ALA A 177 50.40 -44.39 -2.13
C ALA A 177 49.95 -45.71 -2.78
N GLY A 178 49.20 -45.61 -3.89
CA GLY A 178 48.55 -46.72 -4.60
C GLY A 178 47.14 -47.07 -4.07
N ASP A 179 46.20 -47.57 -4.86
CA ASP A 179 46.19 -47.78 -6.31
C ASP A 179 44.73 -47.84 -6.85
N VAL A 180 44.61 -47.83 -8.18
CA VAL A 180 43.41 -47.81 -9.04
C VAL A 180 42.43 -48.96 -8.82
N THR A 181 41.11 -48.71 -8.95
CA THR A 181 40.22 -49.59 -9.74
C THR A 181 38.89 -48.93 -10.15
N LEU A 182 38.46 -49.21 -11.38
CA LEU A 182 37.16 -48.86 -11.97
C LEU A 182 36.08 -49.88 -11.58
N GLY A 183 34.81 -49.45 -11.45
CA GLY A 183 33.66 -50.37 -11.36
C GLY A 183 32.33 -49.69 -11.02
N VAL A 184 31.34 -49.80 -11.93
CA VAL A 184 29.97 -49.24 -11.82
C VAL A 184 28.99 -50.28 -12.40
N PRO A 185 27.70 -50.37 -12.01
CA PRO A 185 27.05 -50.25 -10.70
C PRO A 185 26.67 -51.70 -10.26
N PRO A 186 25.41 -52.18 -10.00
CA PRO A 186 24.17 -51.59 -9.48
C PRO A 186 23.58 -52.26 -8.21
N GLY A 187 22.62 -51.55 -7.59
CA GLY A 187 21.37 -52.15 -7.11
C GLY A 187 21.34 -52.84 -5.74
N SER A 188 20.90 -52.12 -4.71
CA SER A 188 19.89 -52.64 -3.76
C SER A 188 19.27 -51.53 -2.90
N GLN A 189 17.94 -51.47 -2.89
CA GLN A 189 17.20 -50.62 -1.96
C GLN A 189 17.33 -51.19 -0.53
N LYS A 190 17.64 -50.35 0.46
CA LYS A 190 17.42 -50.68 1.87
C LYS A 190 16.60 -49.58 2.55
N THR A 191 15.37 -49.95 2.89
CA THR A 191 14.44 -49.12 3.66
C THR A 191 14.88 -49.04 5.12
N GLY A 192 15.36 -47.87 5.54
CA GLY A 192 15.76 -47.58 6.91
C GLY A 192 14.57 -47.45 7.85
N ARG A 193 14.16 -48.56 8.48
CA ARG A 193 13.05 -48.63 9.44
C ARG A 193 13.47 -48.08 10.81
N SER A 194 13.27 -46.77 11.05
CA SER A 194 13.52 -46.16 12.36
C SER A 194 12.46 -46.57 13.39
N LYS A 195 12.92 -46.86 14.61
CA LYS A 195 12.17 -47.54 15.66
C LYS A 195 11.78 -46.53 16.75
N PHE A 196 10.60 -45.94 16.66
CA PHE A 196 10.09 -45.07 17.73
C PHE A 196 9.54 -45.89 18.91
N GLN A 197 9.92 -45.48 20.10
CA GLN A 197 9.70 -46.18 21.36
C GLN A 197 8.49 -45.59 22.08
N MET A 198 7.51 -46.42 22.46
CA MET A 198 6.31 -45.97 23.18
C MET A 198 6.52 -45.87 24.70
N GLY A 199 5.89 -44.86 25.29
CA GLY A 199 5.64 -44.68 26.72
C GLY A 199 5.13 -43.24 26.97
N GLY A 200 4.10 -42.96 27.75
CA GLY A 200 3.12 -43.81 28.44
C GLY A 200 1.78 -43.04 28.59
N PRO A 201 0.77 -43.58 29.31
CA PRO A 201 -0.58 -43.03 29.30
C PRO A 201 -0.77 -41.81 30.23
N MET A 202 -1.37 -40.74 29.70
CA MET A 202 -1.92 -39.62 30.49
C MET A 202 -3.45 -39.76 30.58
N GLY A 203 -4.01 -39.54 31.77
CA GLY A 203 -5.43 -39.75 32.06
C GLY A 203 -6.38 -38.65 31.56
N PRO A 204 -7.70 -38.87 31.64
CA PRO A 204 -8.70 -37.93 31.13
C PRO A 204 -8.89 -36.74 32.07
N MET A 205 -8.69 -35.52 31.56
CA MET A 205 -9.20 -34.31 32.21
C MET A 205 -10.61 -34.00 31.70
N GLY A 206 -11.52 -33.71 32.62
CA GLY A 206 -12.95 -33.53 32.33
C GLY A 206 -13.33 -32.13 31.82
N PRO A 207 -14.58 -31.96 31.33
CA PRO A 207 -15.08 -30.68 30.83
C PRO A 207 -15.63 -29.79 31.97
N GLY A 208 -15.12 -28.58 32.12
CA GLY A 208 -15.70 -27.62 33.05
C GLY A 208 -15.02 -26.25 33.08
N GLY A 209 -15.80 -25.19 32.87
CA GLY A 209 -15.42 -23.80 33.19
C GLY A 209 -15.59 -22.79 32.05
N PRO A 210 -16.70 -22.02 32.00
CA PRO A 210 -16.74 -20.78 31.23
C PRO A 210 -15.89 -19.72 31.93
N MET A 211 -14.76 -19.34 31.33
CA MET A 211 -13.90 -18.27 31.85
C MET A 211 -14.62 -16.91 31.75
N MET A 212 -14.73 -16.22 32.88
CA MET A 212 -15.26 -14.85 32.99
C MET A 212 -14.41 -13.84 32.22
N GLY A 213 -15.05 -12.79 31.71
CA GLY A 213 -14.39 -11.75 30.93
C GLY A 213 -13.43 -10.89 31.76
N GLY A 214 -12.21 -10.70 31.25
CA GLY A 214 -11.27 -9.68 31.69
C GLY A 214 -11.20 -8.53 30.69
N GLU A 215 -12.04 -7.53 30.84
CA GLU A 215 -11.88 -6.24 30.14
C GLU A 215 -10.67 -5.51 30.74
N GLY A 216 -9.56 -5.41 30.02
CA GLY A 216 -8.37 -4.72 30.54
C GLY A 216 -7.03 -4.95 29.83
N SER A 217 -6.96 -5.82 28.81
CA SER A 217 -5.73 -5.97 28.02
C SER A 217 -5.49 -4.76 27.11
N SER A 218 -4.79 -3.75 27.63
CA SER A 218 -4.20 -2.68 26.84
C SER A 218 -3.36 -3.29 25.71
N MET A 219 -3.77 -3.03 24.46
CA MET A 219 -2.96 -3.38 23.29
C MET A 219 -1.69 -2.53 23.30
N MET A 220 -0.61 -3.06 23.86
CA MET A 220 0.73 -2.52 23.65
C MET A 220 0.96 -2.49 22.13
N PRO A 221 1.45 -1.37 21.56
CA PRO A 221 1.77 -1.34 20.14
C PRO A 221 2.86 -2.39 19.88
N PHE A 222 2.52 -3.42 19.12
CA PHE A 222 3.51 -4.39 18.65
C PHE A 222 4.53 -3.61 17.82
N ALA A 223 5.76 -3.50 18.34
CA ALA A 223 6.85 -2.93 17.58
C ALA A 223 7.03 -3.78 16.32
N SER A 224 6.87 -3.18 15.15
CA SER A 224 6.96 -3.86 13.87
C SER A 224 8.34 -4.49 13.72
N THR A 225 8.46 -5.79 14.00
CA THR A 225 9.72 -6.52 13.87
C THR A 225 10.16 -6.45 12.42
N VAL A 226 11.28 -5.77 12.16
CA VAL A 226 11.88 -5.67 10.82
C VAL A 226 12.17 -7.10 10.33
N MET A 227 11.52 -7.50 9.25
CA MET A 227 11.81 -8.80 8.64
C MET A 227 13.21 -8.77 8.02
N PRO A 228 13.98 -9.87 8.08
CA PRO A 228 15.23 -9.96 7.33
C PRO A 228 14.92 -9.84 5.84
N GLY A 229 15.78 -9.14 5.11
CA GLY A 229 15.55 -8.83 3.72
C GLY A 229 16.84 -8.53 2.98
N LYS A 230 16.82 -8.79 1.68
CA LYS A 230 17.96 -8.59 0.79
C LYS A 230 17.69 -7.43 -0.16
N ILE A 231 18.67 -6.54 -0.35
CA ILE A 231 18.61 -5.51 -1.38
C ILE A 231 18.77 -6.19 -2.74
N ILE A 232 17.72 -6.13 -3.56
CA ILE A 232 17.70 -6.68 -4.90
C ILE A 232 17.39 -5.54 -5.88
N PRO A 233 18.28 -5.26 -6.86
CA PRO A 233 17.97 -4.34 -7.95
C PRO A 233 16.89 -4.95 -8.83
N TYR A 234 15.98 -4.12 -9.35
CA TYR A 234 14.90 -4.58 -10.21
C TYR A 234 14.60 -3.59 -11.34
N CYS A 235 14.05 -4.13 -12.43
CA CYS A 235 13.31 -3.35 -13.43
C CYS A 235 11.85 -3.82 -13.43
N LEU A 236 10.93 -2.91 -13.08
CA LEU A 236 9.50 -3.17 -13.15
C LEU A 236 8.98 -2.73 -14.52
N VAL A 237 8.63 -3.71 -15.34
CA VAL A 237 8.10 -3.52 -16.69
C VAL A 237 6.57 -3.50 -16.60
N THR A 238 5.92 -2.44 -17.08
CA THR A 238 4.46 -2.31 -17.14
C THR A 238 4.00 -1.91 -18.53
N ALA A 239 2.85 -2.39 -18.97
CA ALA A 239 2.24 -2.03 -20.26
C ALA A 239 0.73 -2.23 -20.22
N LEU A 240 0.07 -1.92 -21.34
CA LEU A 240 -1.37 -2.11 -21.54
C LEU A 240 -1.65 -3.15 -22.63
N VAL A 241 -2.47 -4.14 -22.29
CA VAL A 241 -3.05 -5.13 -23.21
C VAL A 241 -4.33 -4.51 -23.81
N PRO A 242 -4.42 -4.29 -25.13
CA PRO A 242 -5.61 -3.69 -25.76
C PRO A 242 -6.76 -4.70 -25.91
N ALA A 243 -7.26 -5.22 -24.78
CA ALA A 243 -8.15 -6.37 -24.75
C ALA A 243 -9.49 -6.14 -25.47
N ASN A 244 -10.10 -4.96 -25.34
CA ASN A 244 -11.34 -4.65 -26.06
C ASN A 244 -11.10 -4.55 -27.58
N ALA A 245 -10.06 -3.84 -28.01
CA ALA A 245 -9.72 -3.77 -29.44
C ALA A 245 -9.33 -5.14 -30.02
N GLN A 246 -8.73 -6.02 -29.21
CA GLN A 246 -8.43 -7.40 -29.59
C GLN A 246 -9.70 -8.24 -29.78
N GLN A 247 -10.70 -8.07 -28.91
CA GLN A 247 -12.03 -8.67 -29.06
C GLN A 247 -12.71 -8.16 -30.33
N GLU A 248 -12.66 -6.85 -30.60
CA GLU A 248 -13.20 -6.26 -31.83
C GLU A 248 -12.50 -6.77 -33.10
N ALA A 249 -11.18 -6.98 -33.06
CA ALA A 249 -10.43 -7.56 -34.18
C ALA A 249 -10.84 -9.02 -34.46
N PHE A 250 -11.07 -9.83 -33.41
CA PHE A 250 -11.61 -11.19 -33.55
C PHE A 250 -13.03 -11.16 -34.11
N MET A 251 -13.92 -10.35 -33.54
CA MET A 251 -15.30 -10.21 -34.04
C MET A 251 -15.31 -9.77 -35.51
N ARG A 252 -14.47 -8.81 -35.91
CA ARG A 252 -14.36 -8.35 -37.30
C ARG A 252 -13.88 -9.45 -38.26
N ALA A 253 -12.95 -10.31 -37.83
CA ALA A 253 -12.45 -11.41 -38.64
C ALA A 253 -13.48 -12.54 -38.86
N PHE A 254 -14.40 -12.74 -37.91
CA PHE A 254 -15.36 -13.85 -37.95
C PHE A 254 -16.81 -13.44 -38.22
N ALA A 255 -17.18 -12.16 -38.14
CA ALA A 255 -18.55 -11.68 -38.32
C ALA A 255 -19.16 -11.99 -39.69
N SER A 256 -18.35 -12.09 -40.75
CA SER A 256 -18.81 -12.50 -42.09
C SER A 256 -18.79 -14.02 -42.29
N SER A 257 -18.15 -14.77 -41.38
CA SER A 257 -17.94 -16.21 -41.57
C SER A 257 -19.17 -17.02 -41.19
N GLY A 258 -19.59 -17.91 -42.09
CA GLY A 258 -20.76 -18.77 -41.89
C GLY A 258 -20.52 -19.98 -40.99
N LEU A 259 -19.42 -19.99 -40.22
CA LEU A 259 -19.03 -20.99 -39.22
C LEU A 259 -18.51 -20.23 -37.99
N GLN A 260 -19.37 -20.07 -36.99
CA GLN A 260 -19.01 -19.46 -35.70
C GLN A 260 -18.72 -20.57 -34.68
N THR A 261 -17.61 -20.44 -33.95
CA THR A 261 -17.17 -21.43 -32.95
C THR A 261 -17.07 -20.79 -31.56
N GLN A 262 -17.14 -21.60 -30.50
CA GLN A 262 -16.86 -21.12 -29.14
C GLN A 262 -15.40 -20.64 -28.95
N ALA A 263 -14.51 -20.97 -29.87
CA ALA A 263 -13.12 -20.50 -29.88
C ALA A 263 -12.95 -19.13 -30.57
N ASP A 264 -14.02 -18.50 -31.09
CA ASP A 264 -13.96 -17.20 -31.80
C ASP A 264 -13.81 -16.00 -30.84
N VAL A 265 -13.20 -16.23 -29.68
CA VAL A 265 -12.84 -15.26 -28.64
C VAL A 265 -11.32 -15.29 -28.44
N PRO A 266 -10.67 -14.15 -28.12
CA PRO A 266 -9.23 -14.09 -27.91
C PRO A 266 -8.85 -14.82 -26.61
N LEU A 267 -8.38 -16.07 -26.78
CA LEU A 267 -7.66 -16.80 -25.75
C LEU A 267 -6.18 -16.44 -25.88
N TRP A 268 -5.62 -15.84 -24.83
CA TRP A 268 -4.24 -15.40 -24.77
C TRP A 268 -3.30 -16.56 -24.52
N SER A 269 -2.02 -16.37 -24.78
CA SER A 269 -0.97 -17.36 -24.50
C SER A 269 0.26 -16.69 -23.90
N ASP A 270 1.28 -17.48 -23.57
CA ASP A 270 2.48 -16.99 -22.91
C ASP A 270 3.13 -15.85 -23.70
N TYR A 271 3.55 -14.80 -22.99
CA TYR A 271 4.26 -13.68 -23.59
C TYR A 271 5.75 -13.99 -23.72
N ARG A 272 6.42 -13.30 -24.63
CA ARG A 272 7.88 -13.26 -24.73
C ARG A 272 8.36 -11.88 -24.34
N ILE A 273 9.22 -11.80 -23.35
CA ILE A 273 9.96 -10.58 -23.02
C ILE A 273 11.43 -10.71 -23.45
N GLU A 274 11.94 -9.65 -24.06
CA GLU A 274 13.33 -9.51 -24.46
C GLU A 274 13.93 -8.27 -23.79
N ARG A 275 15.13 -8.41 -23.24
CA ARG A 275 15.93 -7.37 -22.60
C ARG A 275 17.18 -7.13 -23.43
N ALA A 276 17.55 -5.87 -23.64
CA ALA A 276 18.86 -5.51 -24.16
C ALA A 276 19.59 -4.60 -23.17
N GLU A 277 20.87 -4.86 -22.96
CA GLU A 277 21.78 -3.94 -22.27
C GLU A 277 22.18 -2.82 -23.24
N VAL A 278 22.18 -1.59 -22.77
CA VAL A 278 22.57 -0.40 -23.54
C VAL A 278 23.89 0.12 -22.95
N PRO A 279 25.02 0.00 -23.68
CA PRO A 279 26.30 0.52 -23.21
C PRO A 279 26.25 2.04 -23.01
N ALA A 280 26.97 2.54 -22.01
CA ALA A 280 27.05 3.98 -21.74
C ALA A 280 27.53 4.76 -22.99
N GLY A 281 26.91 5.91 -23.26
CA GLY A 281 27.19 6.75 -24.43
C GLY A 281 26.60 6.26 -25.76
N THR A 282 25.90 5.12 -25.80
CA THR A 282 25.24 4.63 -27.02
C THR A 282 24.01 5.47 -27.37
N ALA A 283 23.84 5.79 -28.66
CA ALA A 283 22.63 6.47 -29.15
C ALA A 283 21.37 5.62 -28.92
N ALA A 284 20.23 6.27 -28.66
CA ALA A 284 18.97 5.58 -28.32
C ALA A 284 18.49 4.57 -29.38
N ASP A 285 18.84 4.81 -30.65
CA ASP A 285 18.40 4.04 -31.82
C ASP A 285 19.45 3.04 -32.35
N ALA A 286 20.51 2.78 -31.59
CA ALA A 286 21.51 1.78 -31.98
C ALA A 286 20.92 0.36 -32.09
N GLU A 287 21.51 -0.49 -32.93
CA GLU A 287 21.13 -1.90 -32.99
C GLU A 287 21.53 -2.62 -31.69
N LEU A 288 20.53 -2.91 -30.86
CA LEU A 288 20.74 -3.52 -29.55
C LEU A 288 20.72 -5.06 -29.61
N ASN A 289 21.58 -5.69 -28.81
CA ASN A 289 21.62 -7.14 -28.65
C ASN A 289 20.50 -7.61 -27.71
N TRP A 290 19.37 -8.01 -28.30
CA TRP A 290 18.17 -8.45 -27.57
C TRP A 290 18.28 -9.90 -27.09
N THR A 291 18.35 -10.07 -25.78
CA THR A 291 18.34 -11.39 -25.10
C THR A 291 16.93 -11.72 -24.63
N ARG A 292 16.40 -12.89 -24.99
CA ARG A 292 15.13 -13.40 -24.46
C ARG A 292 15.30 -13.79 -22.99
N LEU A 293 14.44 -13.29 -22.10
CA LEU A 293 14.39 -13.77 -20.72
C LEU A 293 13.60 -15.09 -20.65
N ASP A 294 14.06 -16.00 -19.80
CA ASP A 294 13.45 -17.30 -19.57
C ASP A 294 12.44 -17.19 -18.43
N LEU A 295 11.16 -17.13 -18.77
CA LEU A 295 10.07 -16.96 -17.80
C LEU A 295 10.04 -18.08 -16.74
N ASN A 296 10.48 -19.30 -17.08
CA ASN A 296 10.52 -20.40 -16.12
C ASN A 296 11.61 -20.20 -15.06
N LYS A 297 12.75 -19.59 -15.44
CA LYS A 297 13.79 -19.22 -14.46
C LYS A 297 13.35 -18.07 -13.57
N VAL A 298 12.63 -17.09 -14.12
CA VAL A 298 12.09 -15.96 -13.35
C VAL A 298 11.00 -16.44 -12.38
N ALA A 299 10.08 -17.30 -12.82
CA ALA A 299 9.10 -17.94 -11.95
C ALA A 299 9.76 -18.74 -10.82
N LYS A 300 10.79 -19.54 -11.11
CA LYS A 300 11.57 -20.25 -10.08
C LYS A 300 12.29 -19.31 -9.10
N SER A 301 12.85 -18.20 -9.58
CA SER A 301 13.46 -17.20 -8.68
C SER A 301 12.45 -16.47 -7.77
N ALA A 302 11.14 -16.62 -8.04
CA ALA A 302 10.08 -16.16 -7.14
C ALA A 302 9.74 -17.18 -6.03
N GLU A 303 10.21 -18.44 -6.14
CA GLU A 303 10.12 -19.44 -5.07
C GLU A 303 11.07 -19.11 -3.90
N ASP A 304 12.16 -18.38 -4.16
CA ASP A 304 13.13 -17.91 -3.15
C ASP A 304 12.60 -16.74 -2.29
N TRP A 305 11.43 -16.17 -2.62
CA TRP A 305 10.84 -15.05 -1.89
C TRP A 305 10.11 -15.55 -0.62
N ASN A 306 10.15 -14.79 0.48
CA ASN A 306 9.42 -15.13 1.73
C ASN A 306 7.89 -14.95 1.64
N GLY A 307 7.34 -14.93 0.43
CA GLY A 307 5.96 -14.63 0.15
C GLY A 307 5.77 -13.70 -1.05
N ILE A 308 4.54 -13.70 -1.55
CA ILE A 308 4.06 -12.83 -2.62
C ILE A 308 3.20 -11.73 -1.97
N GLN A 309 3.37 -10.49 -2.39
CA GLN A 309 2.50 -9.41 -1.93
C GLN A 309 1.07 -9.58 -2.49
N PRO A 310 0.02 -9.32 -1.69
CA PRO A 310 -1.35 -9.20 -2.19
C PRO A 310 -1.46 -8.20 -3.35
N GLU A 311 -2.20 -8.58 -4.39
CA GLU A 311 -2.32 -7.77 -5.60
C GLU A 311 -3.14 -6.49 -5.35
N ILE A 312 -2.65 -5.36 -5.87
CA ILE A 312 -3.27 -4.03 -5.73
C ILE A 312 -4.08 -3.66 -6.98
N ALA A 313 -3.73 -4.22 -8.15
CA ALA A 313 -4.53 -4.05 -9.35
C ALA A 313 -5.92 -4.71 -9.21
N PRO A 314 -7.03 -4.00 -9.49
CA PRO A 314 -8.36 -4.61 -9.54
C PRO A 314 -8.42 -5.77 -10.53
N LEU A 315 -9.05 -6.89 -10.16
CA LEU A 315 -9.16 -8.09 -11.01
C LEU A 315 -9.76 -7.80 -12.40
N ASP A 316 -10.69 -6.86 -12.50
CA ASP A 316 -11.31 -6.45 -13.76
C ASP A 316 -10.37 -5.63 -14.67
N LEU A 317 -9.26 -5.10 -14.12
CA LEU A 317 -8.18 -4.49 -14.89
C LEU A 317 -7.01 -5.46 -15.14
N GLN A 318 -7.05 -6.68 -14.61
CA GLN A 318 -6.09 -7.75 -14.94
C GLN A 318 -6.64 -8.61 -16.08
N LEU A 319 -5.77 -9.35 -16.77
CA LEU A 319 -6.23 -10.40 -17.67
C LEU A 319 -6.64 -11.63 -16.84
N ASP A 320 -7.82 -12.20 -17.11
CA ASP A 320 -8.32 -13.34 -16.36
C ASP A 320 -7.45 -14.58 -16.62
N PRO A 321 -6.92 -15.28 -15.60
CA PRO A 321 -6.09 -16.47 -15.79
C PRO A 321 -6.75 -17.57 -16.62
N SER A 322 -8.08 -17.70 -16.60
CA SER A 322 -8.83 -18.65 -17.44
C SER A 322 -8.80 -18.33 -18.93
N GLN A 323 -8.47 -17.09 -19.29
CA GLN A 323 -8.26 -16.66 -20.68
C GLN A 323 -6.83 -16.90 -21.17
N ILE A 324 -5.92 -17.42 -20.33
CA ILE A 324 -4.51 -17.68 -20.68
C ILE A 324 -4.30 -19.19 -20.88
N VAL A 325 -3.89 -19.58 -22.07
CA VAL A 325 -3.62 -20.96 -22.48
C VAL A 325 -2.12 -21.10 -22.75
N PRO A 326 -1.39 -22.05 -22.11
CA PRO A 326 0.05 -22.18 -22.29
C PRO A 326 0.43 -22.45 -23.76
N MET A 327 1.60 -21.97 -24.19
CA MET A 327 2.10 -22.18 -25.55
C MET A 327 2.49 -23.64 -25.84
N ASP A 328 3.00 -24.31 -24.81
CA ASP A 328 3.50 -25.68 -24.85
C ASP A 328 2.61 -26.51 -23.91
N GLU A 329 2.09 -27.64 -24.39
CA GLU A 329 1.31 -28.57 -23.57
C GLU A 329 2.12 -29.13 -22.38
N ASN A 330 3.45 -29.06 -22.47
CA ASN A 330 4.39 -29.42 -21.40
C ASN A 330 4.76 -28.24 -20.47
N ALA A 331 4.25 -27.03 -20.70
CA ALA A 331 4.49 -25.90 -19.81
C ALA A 331 3.79 -26.12 -18.47
N VAL A 332 4.58 -26.51 -17.47
CA VAL A 332 4.11 -26.88 -16.12
C VAL A 332 3.35 -25.75 -15.41
N GLN A 333 3.61 -24.49 -15.78
CA GLN A 333 3.04 -23.33 -15.12
C GLN A 333 2.79 -22.19 -16.12
N VAL A 334 1.53 -21.75 -16.20
CA VAL A 334 1.15 -20.53 -16.94
C VAL A 334 1.63 -19.31 -16.18
N VAL A 335 2.37 -18.41 -16.84
CA VAL A 335 2.86 -17.19 -16.21
C VAL A 335 1.83 -16.06 -16.40
N PRO A 336 1.29 -15.48 -15.31
CA PRO A 336 0.26 -14.46 -15.43
C PRO A 336 0.80 -13.18 -16.09
N TYR A 337 -0.07 -12.48 -16.82
CA TYR A 337 0.24 -11.19 -17.46
C TYR A 337 0.49 -10.08 -16.43
N VAL A 338 -0.03 -10.23 -15.22
CA VAL A 338 0.33 -9.43 -14.05
C VAL A 338 1.18 -10.32 -13.14
N PHE A 339 2.50 -10.26 -13.34
CA PHE A 339 3.45 -11.06 -12.57
C PHE A 339 3.40 -10.69 -11.08
N PRO A 340 3.37 -11.66 -10.16
CA PRO A 340 3.33 -11.40 -8.71
C PRO A 340 4.52 -10.55 -8.26
N LEU A 341 4.29 -9.71 -7.25
CA LEU A 341 5.35 -8.92 -6.63
C LEU A 341 5.92 -9.65 -5.40
N PRO A 342 7.24 -9.56 -5.14
CA PRO A 342 7.83 -10.08 -3.92
C PRO A 342 7.28 -9.35 -2.70
N LEU A 343 7.08 -10.05 -1.59
CA LEU A 343 6.85 -9.41 -0.30
C LEU A 343 8.09 -8.58 0.09
N LEU A 344 7.89 -7.30 0.42
CA LEU A 344 8.96 -6.43 0.88
C LEU A 344 9.14 -6.56 2.41
N ALA A 345 10.36 -6.33 2.89
CA ALA A 345 10.66 -6.40 4.32
C ALA A 345 10.16 -5.19 5.13
N GLY A 346 9.78 -4.10 4.44
CA GLY A 346 9.17 -2.91 5.01
C GLY A 346 7.76 -2.69 4.47
N ASP A 347 7.45 -1.48 3.99
CA ASP A 347 6.14 -1.21 3.39
C ASP A 347 5.89 -2.11 2.17
N PRO A 348 4.63 -2.48 1.88
CA PRO A 348 4.27 -3.04 0.59
C PRO A 348 4.56 -2.08 -0.58
N TRP A 349 4.78 -2.65 -1.76
CA TRP A 349 4.72 -1.97 -3.04
C TRP A 349 3.42 -1.15 -3.12
N GLY A 350 3.52 0.13 -3.49
CA GLY A 350 2.38 1.03 -3.66
C GLY A 350 1.90 1.13 -5.11
N THR A 351 1.25 2.26 -5.43
CA THR A 351 0.74 2.56 -6.78
C THR A 351 1.85 2.76 -7.82
N GLU A 352 3.10 2.96 -7.39
CA GLU A 352 4.29 2.91 -8.25
C GLU A 352 4.50 1.57 -8.94
N SER A 353 3.87 0.50 -8.43
CA SER A 353 3.91 -0.84 -9.04
C SER A 353 2.89 -1.05 -10.16
N LEU A 354 2.03 -0.05 -10.42
CA LEU A 354 0.95 -0.11 -11.40
C LEU A 354 1.26 0.77 -12.61
N HIS A 355 0.70 0.42 -13.77
CA HIS A 355 0.78 1.29 -14.95
C HIS A 355 0.03 2.62 -14.68
N PRO A 356 0.55 3.80 -15.11
CA PRO A 356 -0.08 5.09 -14.83
C PRO A 356 -1.56 5.20 -15.26
N TRP A 357 -1.96 4.52 -16.34
CA TRP A 357 -3.38 4.46 -16.74
C TRP A 357 -4.24 3.72 -15.70
N VAL A 358 -3.73 2.64 -15.10
CA VAL A 358 -4.42 1.89 -14.03
C VAL A 358 -4.55 2.73 -12.76
N VAL A 359 -3.51 3.49 -12.40
CA VAL A 359 -3.56 4.45 -11.27
C VAL A 359 -4.65 5.50 -11.49
N GLU A 360 -4.82 5.97 -12.73
CA GLU A 360 -5.88 6.92 -13.07
C GLU A 360 -7.28 6.28 -13.07
N GLN A 361 -7.44 5.02 -13.48
CA GLN A 361 -8.70 4.29 -13.32
C GLN A 361 -9.07 4.08 -11.84
N LEU A 362 -8.08 3.76 -10.99
CA LEU A 362 -8.27 3.67 -9.53
C LEU A 362 -8.73 5.01 -8.93
N ARG A 363 -8.08 6.12 -9.30
CA ARG A 363 -8.48 7.47 -8.88
C ARG A 363 -9.90 7.80 -9.31
N LYS A 364 -10.29 7.47 -10.54
CA LYS A 364 -11.66 7.68 -11.03
C LYS A 364 -12.70 6.91 -10.22
N ARG A 365 -12.44 5.63 -9.92
CA ARG A 365 -13.31 4.81 -9.08
C ARG A 365 -13.44 5.36 -7.66
N GLN A 366 -12.35 5.84 -7.06
CA GLN A 366 -12.39 6.51 -5.75
C GLN A 366 -13.30 7.74 -5.79
N ILE A 367 -13.13 8.61 -6.78
CA ILE A 367 -13.97 9.81 -6.96
C ILE A 367 -15.44 9.44 -7.24
N GLU A 368 -15.72 8.37 -7.98
CA GLU A 368 -17.08 7.89 -8.24
C GLU A 368 -17.73 7.27 -7.00
N GLN A 369 -16.95 6.53 -6.20
CA GLN A 369 -17.40 5.99 -4.92
C GLN A 369 -17.68 7.12 -3.92
N GLU A 370 -16.78 8.09 -3.76
CA GLU A 370 -16.99 9.28 -2.92
C GLU A 370 -18.25 10.06 -3.32
N LYS A 371 -18.51 10.20 -4.63
CA LYS A 371 -19.75 10.82 -5.15
C LYS A 371 -20.98 9.98 -4.82
N TRP A 372 -20.91 8.66 -4.94
CA TRP A 372 -22.02 7.76 -4.62
C TRP A 372 -22.33 7.76 -3.13
N GLU A 373 -21.31 7.72 -2.27
CA GLU A 373 -21.44 7.85 -0.81
C GLU A 373 -22.00 9.22 -0.42
N ALA A 374 -21.55 10.31 -1.05
CA ALA A 374 -22.10 11.64 -0.84
C ALA A 374 -23.57 11.76 -1.28
N LEU A 375 -23.95 11.12 -2.40
CA LEU A 375 -25.34 11.09 -2.88
C LEU A 375 -26.23 10.24 -1.96
N ALA A 376 -25.74 9.09 -1.48
CA ALA A 376 -26.46 8.25 -0.52
C ALA A 376 -26.64 8.96 0.83
N LEU A 377 -25.64 9.73 1.30
CA LEU A 377 -25.79 10.59 2.48
C LEU A 377 -26.80 11.72 2.25
N GLN A 378 -26.82 12.33 1.07
CA GLN A 378 -27.81 13.34 0.71
C GLN A 378 -29.23 12.77 0.63
N GLU A 379 -29.40 11.57 0.07
CA GLU A 379 -30.68 10.86 0.02
C GLU A 379 -31.17 10.49 1.43
N ALA A 380 -30.27 10.00 2.30
CA ALA A 380 -30.59 9.72 3.71
C ALA A 380 -31.00 11.00 4.47
N GLU A 381 -30.34 12.14 4.22
CA GLU A 381 -30.70 13.45 4.80
C GLU A 381 -32.04 13.99 4.26
N GLN A 382 -32.39 13.70 3.00
CA GLN A 382 -33.70 14.02 2.44
C GLN A 382 -34.80 13.13 3.06
N ALA A 383 -34.53 11.83 3.24
CA ALA A 383 -35.45 10.88 3.86
C ALA A 383 -35.69 11.16 5.36
N SER A 384 -34.70 11.66 6.10
CA SER A 384 -34.92 12.10 7.49
C SER A 384 -35.79 13.36 7.56
N LYS A 385 -35.52 14.35 6.69
CA LYS A 385 -36.31 15.60 6.62
C LYS A 385 -37.77 15.37 6.25
N THR A 386 -38.08 14.42 5.36
CA THR A 386 -39.48 14.12 4.99
C THR A 386 -40.28 13.50 6.15
N ASN A 387 -39.65 12.73 7.03
CA ASN A 387 -40.31 12.17 8.22
C ASN A 387 -40.61 13.22 9.31
N ILE A 388 -39.82 14.30 9.41
CA ILE A 388 -40.02 15.37 10.41
C ILE A 388 -41.25 16.25 10.09
N LEU A 389 -41.66 16.36 8.82
CA LEU A 389 -42.89 17.07 8.45
C LEU A 389 -44.19 16.26 8.71
N GLY A 390 -44.07 14.97 9.01
CA GLY A 390 -45.17 14.12 9.49
C GLY A 390 -45.50 14.40 10.96
N GLY A 391 -45.97 15.61 11.28
CA GLY A 391 -46.06 16.11 12.65
C GLY A 391 -46.89 15.23 13.61
N PRO A 392 -46.48 15.09 14.88
CA PRO A 392 -47.22 14.33 15.91
C PRO A 392 -48.46 15.11 16.38
N GLY A 393 -49.49 15.17 15.51
CA GLY A 393 -50.47 16.26 15.58
C GLY A 393 -51.91 15.99 15.11
N ALA A 394 -52.39 14.74 15.10
CA ALA A 394 -53.84 14.42 15.13
C ALA A 394 -54.08 12.93 15.40
N GLY A 395 -54.78 12.55 16.47
CA GLY A 395 -55.20 11.14 16.60
C GLY A 395 -55.65 10.58 17.94
N SER A 396 -55.63 11.33 19.06
CA SER A 396 -56.18 10.83 20.33
C SER A 396 -57.71 10.92 20.38
N GLY A 397 -58.38 10.00 19.68
CA GLY A 397 -59.71 9.47 20.02
C GLY A 397 -60.97 10.23 19.57
N ALA A 398 -61.87 9.51 18.90
CA ALA A 398 -63.31 9.46 19.20
C ALA A 398 -63.93 8.15 18.66
N PRO A 399 -64.96 7.56 19.32
CA PRO A 399 -65.56 6.27 18.95
C PRO A 399 -66.96 6.39 18.30
N MET A 400 -67.52 5.24 17.89
CA MET A 400 -68.95 4.99 17.53
C MET A 400 -69.52 5.71 16.28
N GLY A 401 -70.18 4.95 15.39
CA GLY A 401 -70.92 5.51 14.24
C GLY A 401 -71.44 4.45 13.27
N SER A 402 -72.64 3.92 13.52
CA SER A 402 -73.28 2.85 12.74
C SER A 402 -74.13 3.34 11.54
N GLY A 403 -74.13 2.61 10.43
CA GLY A 403 -75.10 2.74 9.31
C GLY A 403 -74.48 2.35 7.95
N ALA A 404 -74.66 1.13 7.41
CA ALA A 404 -75.86 0.53 6.80
C ALA A 404 -76.01 0.84 5.29
N GLY A 405 -76.04 -0.22 4.45
CA GLY A 405 -76.21 -0.17 2.98
C GLY A 405 -75.26 -1.14 2.23
N MET A 406 -75.50 -2.46 2.25
CA MET A 406 -76.20 -3.25 1.22
C MET A 406 -75.50 -3.32 -0.16
N GLY A 407 -75.10 -4.54 -0.58
CA GLY A 407 -74.52 -4.83 -1.91
C GLY A 407 -74.02 -6.27 -2.09
N SER A 408 -74.92 -7.21 -2.38
CA SER A 408 -74.74 -8.66 -2.58
C SER A 408 -73.53 -9.11 -3.43
N GLY A 409 -72.73 -10.11 -3.00
CA GLY A 409 -72.81 -11.52 -3.47
C GLY A 409 -71.60 -11.87 -4.38
N MET A 410 -71.02 -13.07 -4.51
CA MET A 410 -71.18 -14.46 -4.00
C MET A 410 -69.74 -15.02 -3.79
N GLY A 411 -69.40 -16.15 -3.13
CA GLY A 411 -70.12 -17.14 -2.32
C GLY A 411 -69.26 -18.42 -2.13
N ARG A 412 -69.36 -19.10 -0.97
CA ARG A 412 -68.85 -20.47 -0.61
C ARG A 412 -67.32 -20.73 -0.72
N GLY A 413 -66.66 -21.43 0.21
CA GLY A 413 -67.08 -22.03 1.48
C GLY A 413 -66.01 -22.98 2.09
N MET A 414 -66.36 -23.62 3.23
CA MET A 414 -65.61 -24.68 3.96
C MET A 414 -64.45 -24.30 4.91
N MET A 415 -64.84 -24.08 6.17
CA MET A 415 -64.12 -24.42 7.42
C MET A 415 -64.19 -25.95 7.67
N PRO A 416 -63.45 -26.61 8.63
CA PRO A 416 -63.54 -26.39 10.10
C PRO A 416 -62.25 -26.75 10.92
N PRO A 417 -62.26 -27.10 12.25
CA PRO A 417 -61.99 -26.11 13.31
C PRO A 417 -61.08 -26.57 14.50
N GLY A 418 -60.81 -25.65 15.46
CA GLY A 418 -60.35 -25.96 16.83
C GLY A 418 -59.11 -25.14 17.26
N GLY A 419 -58.97 -24.59 18.49
CA GLY A 419 -59.82 -24.62 19.70
C GLY A 419 -59.71 -23.31 20.51
N ARG A 420 -60.35 -23.20 21.69
CA ARG A 420 -60.78 -21.92 22.31
C ARG A 420 -60.60 -21.87 23.84
N GLY A 421 -60.27 -20.70 24.40
CA GLY A 421 -60.33 -20.36 25.85
C GLY A 421 -59.13 -19.52 26.32
N MET A 422 -59.20 -18.59 27.28
CA MET A 422 -60.28 -17.99 28.10
C MET A 422 -59.89 -16.53 28.49
N MET A 423 -60.80 -15.73 29.08
CA MET A 423 -60.59 -14.29 29.44
C MET A 423 -60.48 -14.03 31.01
N PRO A 424 -60.93 -12.90 31.64
CA PRO A 424 -60.11 -11.92 32.42
C PRO A 424 -60.62 -11.75 33.90
N PRO A 425 -60.67 -10.59 34.64
CA PRO A 425 -60.08 -9.22 34.55
C PRO A 425 -59.57 -8.58 35.89
N GLY A 426 -59.13 -7.29 35.85
CA GLY A 426 -59.10 -6.34 37.01
C GLY A 426 -57.70 -5.94 37.53
N MET A 427 -57.43 -4.76 38.14
CA MET A 427 -58.23 -3.59 38.55
C MET A 427 -57.35 -2.29 38.62
N THR A 428 -57.98 -1.10 38.59
CA THR A 428 -57.44 0.22 39.01
C THR A 428 -57.74 0.47 40.53
N PRO A 429 -57.62 1.67 41.19
CA PRO A 429 -57.10 3.01 40.80
C PRO A 429 -56.17 3.69 41.85
N GLY A 430 -55.71 4.94 41.62
CA GLY A 430 -55.19 5.80 42.70
C GLY A 430 -54.40 7.06 42.29
N GLY A 431 -55.05 8.23 42.29
CA GLY A 431 -54.40 9.55 42.52
C GLY A 431 -54.81 10.11 43.90
N PRO A 432 -54.71 11.43 44.22
CA PRO A 432 -54.28 12.53 43.35
C PRO A 432 -53.48 13.70 44.03
N MET A 433 -53.15 14.72 43.21
CA MET A 433 -53.03 16.17 43.51
C MET A 433 -51.90 16.76 44.39
N GLY A 434 -51.21 17.78 43.81
CA GLY A 434 -50.27 18.67 44.52
C GLY A 434 -49.70 19.80 43.63
N ARG A 435 -50.52 20.80 43.30
CA ARG A 435 -50.18 22.18 42.87
C ARG A 435 -48.99 22.76 43.68
N ARG A 436 -48.19 23.77 43.31
CA ARG A 436 -48.16 24.92 42.34
C ARG A 436 -46.70 25.52 42.41
N ALA A 437 -46.18 26.52 41.69
CA ALA A 437 -46.57 27.37 40.54
C ALA A 437 -45.30 28.07 39.96
N GLY A 438 -45.29 28.41 38.66
CA GLY A 438 -44.35 29.38 38.05
C GLY A 438 -42.94 28.84 37.73
N GLY A 439 -42.31 29.19 36.60
CA GLY A 439 -42.72 30.07 35.50
C GLY A 439 -41.48 30.69 34.84
N GLY A 440 -41.51 30.92 33.51
CA GLY A 440 -40.40 31.56 32.78
C GLY A 440 -39.72 30.67 31.74
N ASP A 441 -40.35 30.57 30.58
CA ASP A 441 -39.77 30.90 29.28
C ASP A 441 -38.31 30.47 28.97
N SER A 442 -38.15 29.41 28.18
CA SER A 442 -37.48 29.47 26.86
C SER A 442 -37.44 28.09 26.20
N GLU A 443 -37.45 28.11 24.87
CA GLU A 443 -37.61 26.98 23.94
C GLU A 443 -36.69 25.78 24.27
N GLY A 444 -37.29 24.73 24.85
CA GLY A 444 -36.60 23.48 25.14
C GLY A 444 -36.37 22.66 23.87
N ALA A 445 -35.11 22.42 23.53
CA ALA A 445 -34.73 21.55 22.42
C ALA A 445 -35.23 20.12 22.62
N SER A 446 -35.98 19.60 21.65
CA SER A 446 -36.22 18.16 21.52
C SER A 446 -35.11 17.53 20.68
N MET A 447 -34.29 16.72 21.35
CA MET A 447 -33.46 15.64 20.85
C MET A 447 -33.57 15.30 19.34
N GLU A 448 -32.45 15.46 18.63
CA GLU A 448 -32.00 14.41 17.71
C GLU A 448 -30.60 13.94 18.15
N GLY A 449 -30.54 12.67 18.57
CA GLY A 449 -29.29 11.99 18.86
C GLY A 449 -28.82 11.21 17.64
N GLY A 450 -27.90 11.79 16.86
CA GLY A 450 -26.88 11.05 16.11
C GLY A 450 -25.55 11.24 16.86
N GLY A 451 -24.77 10.22 17.19
CA GLY A 451 -24.16 9.32 16.21
C GLY A 451 -22.82 9.95 15.76
N SER A 452 -21.64 9.43 16.07
CA SER A 452 -21.32 8.12 16.66
C SER A 452 -20.01 8.17 17.45
N ARG A 453 -20.01 7.59 18.66
CA ARG A 453 -18.78 7.03 19.22
C ARG A 453 -18.39 5.82 18.38
N GLY A 454 -17.09 5.59 18.23
CA GLY A 454 -16.56 4.55 17.35
C GLY A 454 -17.09 3.15 17.67
N MET A 455 -17.38 2.39 16.62
CA MET A 455 -17.55 0.95 16.67
C MET A 455 -16.60 0.30 15.65
N ARG A 456 -15.64 -0.45 16.21
CA ARG A 456 -15.34 -1.84 15.86
C ARG A 456 -15.26 -2.15 14.36
N THR A 457 -14.03 -2.17 13.86
CA THR A 457 -13.65 -3.10 12.79
C THR A 457 -13.96 -4.55 13.22
N PRO A 458 -14.46 -5.41 12.32
CA PRO A 458 -14.59 -6.83 12.60
C PRO A 458 -13.20 -7.51 12.63
N PRO A 459 -12.97 -8.50 13.49
CA PRO A 459 -11.75 -9.30 13.45
C PRO A 459 -11.84 -10.32 12.30
N SER A 460 -10.99 -10.17 11.29
CA SER A 460 -10.83 -11.14 10.21
C SER A 460 -10.25 -12.45 10.75
N GLY A 461 -11.07 -13.50 10.80
CA GLY A 461 -10.71 -14.77 11.42
C GLY A 461 -9.67 -15.59 10.65
N MET A 462 -8.56 -15.88 11.32
CA MET A 462 -7.85 -17.17 11.36
C MET A 462 -8.05 -18.14 10.16
N SER A 463 -7.04 -18.19 9.30
CA SER A 463 -6.76 -19.34 8.43
C SER A 463 -6.25 -20.54 9.24
N SER A 464 -7.18 -21.33 9.78
CA SER A 464 -6.84 -22.55 10.54
C SER A 464 -6.30 -23.67 9.65
N ARG A 465 -4.98 -23.68 9.47
CA ARG A 465 -4.22 -24.82 8.97
C ARG A 465 -4.10 -25.87 10.08
N MET A 466 -5.01 -26.85 10.13
CA MET A 466 -4.85 -28.05 10.96
C MET A 466 -5.03 -29.32 10.13
N GLY A 467 -3.91 -29.97 9.83
CA GLY A 467 -3.90 -31.40 9.51
C GLY A 467 -3.94 -32.21 10.81
N GLY A 468 -4.84 -33.18 10.89
CA GLY A 468 -5.02 -34.09 12.04
C GLY A 468 -5.59 -35.43 11.55
N PRO A 469 -5.29 -36.56 12.23
CA PRO A 469 -5.17 -37.84 11.54
C PRO A 469 -6.45 -38.69 11.47
N GLY A 470 -6.41 -39.69 10.59
CA GLY A 470 -7.55 -40.49 10.17
C GLY A 470 -8.34 -41.24 11.26
N GLY A 471 -9.65 -41.30 11.04
CA GLY A 471 -10.57 -42.25 11.67
C GLY A 471 -11.04 -43.28 10.65
N MET A 472 -10.82 -44.57 10.95
CA MET A 472 -11.32 -45.69 10.14
C MET A 472 -12.84 -45.86 10.33
N MET A 473 -13.58 -46.06 9.24
CA MET A 473 -14.94 -46.62 9.24
C MET A 473 -15.16 -47.53 8.02
N PRO A 474 -16.14 -48.47 8.07
CA PRO A 474 -16.01 -49.79 7.46
C PRO A 474 -16.43 -49.88 5.97
N PRO A 475 -16.01 -50.94 5.26
CA PRO A 475 -16.36 -51.14 3.86
C PRO A 475 -17.77 -51.72 3.69
N GLY A 476 -18.56 -51.14 2.79
CA GLY A 476 -19.76 -51.79 2.24
C GLY A 476 -21.08 -51.05 2.46
N MET A 477 -21.26 -49.91 1.79
CA MET A 477 -22.57 -49.38 1.42
C MET A 477 -22.39 -48.36 0.29
N GLY A 478 -22.88 -48.68 -0.91
CA GLY A 478 -22.85 -47.76 -2.05
C GLY A 478 -24.09 -46.87 -2.09
N PRO A 479 -23.95 -45.58 -2.45
CA PRO A 479 -25.03 -44.75 -2.97
C PRO A 479 -24.68 -44.23 -4.38
N GLY A 480 -25.58 -44.22 -5.37
CA GLY A 480 -27.03 -44.22 -5.25
C GLY A 480 -27.50 -42.83 -4.85
N GLY A 481 -27.66 -41.93 -5.82
CA GLY A 481 -27.82 -40.50 -5.57
C GLY A 481 -29.07 -40.16 -4.75
N MET A 482 -28.93 -39.24 -3.80
CA MET A 482 -30.03 -38.53 -3.16
C MET A 482 -29.63 -37.11 -2.80
N MET A 483 -30.60 -36.19 -2.91
CA MET A 483 -30.43 -34.78 -2.58
C MET A 483 -30.14 -34.59 -1.09
N GLY A 484 -29.18 -33.73 -0.76
CA GLY A 484 -28.82 -33.36 0.61
C GLY A 484 -28.74 -31.84 0.76
N GLY A 485 -29.88 -31.15 0.71
CA GLY A 485 -29.94 -29.71 0.95
C GLY A 485 -29.64 -29.38 2.42
N GLY A 486 -28.50 -28.75 2.68
CA GLY A 486 -28.12 -28.23 4.00
C GLY A 486 -28.42 -26.73 4.11
N MET A 487 -29.33 -26.36 5.01
CA MET A 487 -29.77 -24.97 5.23
C MET A 487 -28.63 -24.05 5.66
N GLY A 488 -28.55 -22.86 5.07
CA GLY A 488 -27.66 -21.79 5.53
C GLY A 488 -28.09 -20.41 5.02
N GLY A 489 -28.66 -19.58 5.91
CA GLY A 489 -28.86 -18.15 5.68
C GLY A 489 -30.23 -17.73 5.17
N MET A 490 -31.11 -17.33 6.09
CA MET A 490 -32.28 -16.49 5.77
C MET A 490 -31.80 -15.10 5.31
N MET A 491 -32.04 -14.75 4.04
CA MET A 491 -32.15 -13.36 3.58
C MET A 491 -33.53 -13.22 2.95
N GLY A 492 -34.29 -12.21 3.40
CA GLY A 492 -35.70 -12.07 3.07
C GLY A 492 -35.95 -11.82 1.58
N GLY A 493 -37.07 -12.34 1.07
CA GLY A 493 -37.50 -12.14 -0.31
C GLY A 493 -37.82 -10.67 -0.62
N GLY A 494 -36.83 -9.96 -1.16
CA GLY A 494 -37.01 -8.76 -1.96
C GLY A 494 -37.28 -9.14 -3.42
N GLU A 495 -38.42 -9.80 -3.67
CA GLU A 495 -38.82 -10.32 -4.99
C GLU A 495 -39.27 -9.17 -5.91
N GLY A 496 -38.30 -8.38 -6.36
CA GLY A 496 -38.51 -7.15 -7.12
C GLY A 496 -37.21 -6.45 -7.55
N GLY A 497 -36.04 -7.03 -7.25
CA GLY A 497 -34.77 -6.57 -7.80
C GLY A 497 -34.74 -6.78 -9.32
N MET A 498 -35.18 -5.77 -10.07
CA MET A 498 -34.80 -5.62 -11.47
C MET A 498 -33.28 -5.52 -11.51
N GLY A 499 -32.63 -6.65 -11.75
CA GLY A 499 -31.24 -6.70 -12.14
C GLY A 499 -31.11 -5.98 -13.47
N MET A 500 -31.00 -4.65 -13.41
CA MET A 500 -30.42 -3.83 -14.47
C MET A 500 -29.14 -4.54 -14.86
N GLY A 501 -29.20 -5.23 -16.00
CA GLY A 501 -28.03 -5.83 -16.61
C GLY A 501 -27.13 -4.69 -17.03
N MET A 502 -26.34 -4.16 -16.09
CA MET A 502 -25.21 -3.31 -16.38
C MET A 502 -24.32 -4.16 -17.27
N GLU A 503 -24.45 -3.91 -18.57
CA GLU A 503 -23.57 -4.42 -19.60
C GLU A 503 -22.16 -4.02 -19.16
N MET A 504 -21.44 -5.00 -18.60
CA MET A 504 -20.12 -4.82 -18.00
C MET A 504 -19.15 -4.50 -19.12
N LYS A 505 -19.13 -3.21 -19.50
CA LYS A 505 -18.33 -2.70 -20.60
C LYS A 505 -16.88 -3.07 -20.32
N LEU A 506 -16.36 -3.99 -21.14
CA LEU A 506 -14.99 -4.46 -21.03
C LEU A 506 -14.06 -3.23 -21.03
N PRO A 507 -13.15 -3.12 -20.05
CA PRO A 507 -12.23 -1.99 -20.02
C PRO A 507 -11.35 -2.03 -21.26
N GLU A 508 -11.06 -0.84 -21.79
CA GLU A 508 -10.30 -0.63 -23.02
C GLU A 508 -8.97 -1.39 -23.01
N TYR A 509 -8.29 -1.37 -21.85
CA TYR A 509 -7.05 -2.08 -21.60
C TYR A 509 -7.11 -2.97 -20.35
N ARG A 510 -6.30 -4.03 -20.33
CA ARG A 510 -5.88 -4.74 -19.12
C ARG A 510 -4.40 -4.44 -18.83
N MET A 511 -3.99 -4.52 -17.58
CA MET A 511 -2.59 -4.31 -17.18
C MET A 511 -1.71 -5.50 -17.57
N PHE A 512 -0.52 -5.20 -18.08
CA PHE A 512 0.62 -6.12 -18.10
C PHE A 512 1.66 -5.64 -17.08
N ARG A 513 2.25 -6.54 -16.31
CA ARG A 513 3.35 -6.26 -15.37
C ARG A 513 4.31 -7.44 -15.31
N PHE A 514 5.60 -7.16 -15.34
CA PHE A 514 6.69 -8.13 -15.17
C PHE A 514 7.79 -7.52 -14.30
N VAL A 515 8.37 -8.33 -13.40
CA VAL A 515 9.49 -7.91 -12.53
C VAL A 515 10.76 -8.62 -12.99
N ASP A 516 11.76 -7.85 -13.38
CA ASP A 516 13.09 -8.37 -13.66
C ASP A 516 14.02 -8.11 -12.47
N THR A 517 14.24 -9.13 -11.64
CA THR A 517 15.21 -9.14 -10.52
C THR A 517 16.60 -9.60 -10.94
N THR A 518 16.82 -9.88 -12.23
CA THR A 518 18.10 -10.38 -12.79
C THR A 518 18.91 -9.29 -13.49
N VAL A 519 18.59 -8.03 -13.18
CA VAL A 519 19.32 -6.86 -13.66
C VAL A 519 20.54 -6.60 -12.79
N GLU A 520 21.61 -6.09 -13.40
CA GLU A 520 22.81 -5.71 -12.67
C GLU A 520 22.76 -4.21 -12.31
N PRO A 521 23.26 -3.81 -11.12
CA PRO A 521 23.37 -2.41 -10.71
C PRO A 521 24.29 -1.60 -11.66
N GLY A 522 24.02 -0.31 -11.81
CA GLY A 522 24.77 0.61 -12.67
C GLY A 522 24.51 0.44 -14.18
N LYS A 523 23.86 -0.65 -14.61
CA LYS A 523 23.58 -0.93 -16.02
C LYS A 523 22.29 -0.29 -16.52
N THR A 524 22.27 0.03 -17.80
CA THR A 524 21.09 0.57 -18.49
C THR A 524 20.48 -0.50 -19.39
N TYR A 525 19.16 -0.69 -19.31
CA TYR A 525 18.44 -1.67 -20.11
C TYR A 525 17.30 -1.05 -20.92
N ARG A 526 16.93 -1.70 -22.04
CA ARG A 526 15.63 -1.55 -22.71
C ARG A 526 14.92 -2.89 -22.76
N TYR A 527 13.60 -2.83 -22.74
CA TYR A 527 12.72 -4.00 -22.81
C TYR A 527 11.81 -3.89 -24.02
N ARG A 528 11.42 -5.03 -24.58
CA ARG A 528 10.29 -5.15 -25.51
C ARG A 528 9.56 -6.45 -25.26
N VAL A 529 8.26 -6.47 -25.50
CA VAL A 529 7.39 -7.60 -25.17
C VAL A 529 6.57 -7.98 -26.39
N GLN A 530 6.39 -9.27 -26.61
CA GLN A 530 5.56 -9.84 -27.66
C GLN A 530 4.51 -10.75 -27.02
N ILE A 531 3.25 -10.36 -27.11
CA ILE A 531 2.13 -11.18 -26.66
C ILE A 531 1.64 -12.07 -27.80
N SER A 532 0.92 -13.14 -27.45
CA SER A 532 0.36 -14.07 -28.43
C SER A 532 -1.04 -14.50 -28.01
N VAL A 533 -1.84 -14.90 -28.98
CA VAL A 533 -3.18 -15.48 -28.80
C VAL A 533 -3.26 -16.83 -29.50
N ARG A 534 -4.09 -17.73 -28.99
CA ARG A 534 -4.43 -18.98 -29.67
C ARG A 534 -5.07 -18.67 -31.02
N ASN A 535 -4.68 -19.41 -32.05
CA ASN A 535 -5.30 -19.32 -33.36
C ASN A 535 -6.63 -20.08 -33.38
N PRO A 536 -7.79 -19.42 -33.55
CA PRO A 536 -9.08 -20.10 -33.64
C PRO A 536 -9.29 -20.83 -34.99
N ASN A 537 -8.40 -20.60 -35.97
CA ASN A 537 -8.42 -21.29 -37.26
C ASN A 537 -7.55 -22.57 -37.28
N PHE A 538 -6.78 -22.84 -36.23
CA PHE A 538 -5.89 -24.00 -36.15
C PHE A 538 -6.64 -25.32 -36.33
N GLY A 539 -6.16 -26.17 -37.24
CA GLY A 539 -6.79 -27.46 -37.55
C GLY A 539 -8.14 -27.39 -38.27
N LEU A 540 -8.63 -26.20 -38.66
CA LEU A 540 -9.84 -26.10 -39.49
C LEU A 540 -9.57 -26.55 -40.93
N PRO A 541 -10.47 -27.30 -41.58
CA PRO A 541 -10.33 -27.66 -42.99
C PRO A 541 -10.22 -26.43 -43.91
N ALA A 542 -9.28 -26.47 -44.86
CA ALA A 542 -8.94 -25.35 -45.75
C ALA A 542 -10.14 -24.76 -46.54
N GLN A 543 -11.23 -25.52 -46.74
CA GLN A 543 -12.47 -25.02 -47.35
C GLN A 543 -13.13 -23.86 -46.58
N TYR A 544 -12.91 -23.79 -45.25
CA TYR A 544 -13.45 -22.73 -44.38
C TYR A 544 -12.51 -21.52 -44.23
N LEU A 545 -11.29 -21.58 -44.74
CA LEU A 545 -10.22 -20.61 -44.50
C LEU A 545 -9.92 -19.82 -45.78
N SER A 546 -9.67 -18.52 -45.65
CA SER A 546 -9.29 -17.70 -46.81
C SER A 546 -7.94 -18.13 -47.40
N GLN A 547 -7.06 -18.65 -46.55
CA GLN A 547 -5.76 -19.22 -46.89
C GLN A 547 -5.55 -20.49 -46.05
N ALA A 548 -5.01 -21.55 -46.65
CA ALA A 548 -4.91 -22.86 -45.98
C ALA A 548 -3.90 -22.90 -44.83
N ASP A 549 -2.84 -22.08 -44.91
CA ASP A 549 -1.77 -21.95 -43.91
C ASP A 549 -2.25 -21.36 -42.57
N LEU A 550 -3.45 -20.77 -42.54
CA LEU A 550 -4.12 -20.36 -41.30
C LEU A 550 -4.50 -21.55 -40.40
N ALA A 551 -4.49 -22.79 -40.93
CA ALA A 551 -4.69 -24.01 -40.15
C ALA A 551 -3.42 -24.48 -39.43
N ASP A 552 -2.22 -24.07 -39.86
CA ASP A 552 -0.96 -24.74 -39.51
C ASP A 552 -0.38 -24.30 -38.15
N LYS A 553 -0.62 -23.05 -37.76
CA LYS A 553 -0.01 -22.45 -36.56
C LYS A 553 -1.02 -22.43 -35.41
N PRO A 554 -0.78 -23.10 -34.28
CA PRO A 554 -1.71 -23.10 -33.14
C PRO A 554 -1.81 -21.73 -32.45
N ILE A 555 -0.85 -20.84 -32.70
CA ILE A 555 -0.69 -19.58 -31.97
C ILE A 555 -0.32 -18.47 -32.95
N LEU A 556 -0.97 -17.32 -32.80
CA LEU A 556 -0.71 -16.08 -33.53
C LEU A 556 0.03 -15.12 -32.59
N ALA A 557 1.28 -14.80 -32.91
CA ALA A 557 2.07 -13.83 -32.18
C ALA A 557 1.84 -12.42 -32.71
N ALA A 558 1.66 -11.44 -31.83
CA ALA A 558 1.59 -10.04 -32.18
C ALA A 558 2.90 -9.52 -32.79
N LYS A 559 2.89 -8.30 -33.36
CA LYS A 559 4.13 -7.52 -33.50
C LYS A 559 4.78 -7.38 -32.12
N LYS A 560 6.11 -7.32 -32.05
CA LYS A 560 6.79 -6.87 -30.81
C LYS A 560 6.32 -5.46 -30.48
N SER A 561 6.14 -5.16 -29.19
CA SER A 561 5.88 -3.80 -28.71
C SER A 561 7.00 -2.86 -29.18
N GLU A 562 6.69 -1.56 -29.21
CA GLU A 562 7.75 -0.57 -29.29
C GLU A 562 8.69 -0.72 -28.07
N PRO A 563 10.02 -0.53 -28.22
CA PRO A 563 10.95 -0.71 -27.12
C PRO A 563 10.78 0.36 -26.05
N SER A 564 10.88 -0.03 -24.77
CA SER A 564 10.71 0.86 -23.62
C SER A 564 11.65 2.06 -23.65
N PRO A 565 11.38 3.11 -22.84
CA PRO A 565 12.41 4.05 -22.40
C PRO A 565 13.62 3.32 -21.80
N LEU A 566 14.77 4.03 -21.76
CA LEU A 566 15.98 3.55 -21.08
C LEU A 566 15.74 3.44 -19.57
N ALA A 567 16.05 2.28 -19.01
CA ALA A 567 15.96 2.01 -17.58
C ALA A 567 17.37 1.82 -17.01
N HIS A 568 17.94 2.89 -16.45
CA HIS A 568 19.20 2.84 -15.71
C HIS A 568 18.95 2.31 -14.30
N VAL A 569 19.54 1.16 -13.97
CA VAL A 569 19.38 0.47 -12.69
C VAL A 569 20.33 1.12 -11.68
N PRO A 570 19.81 1.67 -10.57
CA PRO A 570 20.68 2.26 -9.54
C PRO A 570 21.67 1.24 -8.97
N ASP A 571 22.78 1.75 -8.43
CA ASP A 571 23.73 0.95 -7.66
C ASP A 571 23.05 0.28 -6.45
N LYS A 572 23.68 -0.77 -5.89
CA LYS A 572 23.18 -1.44 -4.67
C LYS A 572 23.09 -0.53 -3.45
N THR A 573 23.73 0.64 -3.49
CA THR A 573 23.77 1.61 -2.40
C THR A 573 22.71 2.70 -2.63
N GLY A 574 21.68 2.73 -1.79
CA GLY A 574 20.73 3.83 -1.77
C GLY A 574 21.33 5.04 -1.05
N LEU A 575 21.42 6.18 -1.73
CA LEU A 575 21.70 7.48 -1.08
C LEU A 575 20.38 8.12 -0.67
N LEU A 576 20.16 8.20 0.64
CA LEU A 576 19.03 8.88 1.26
C LEU A 576 19.53 10.16 1.95
N VAL A 577 18.67 11.16 2.01
CA VAL A 577 18.95 12.48 2.61
C VAL A 577 17.92 12.73 3.70
N ARG A 578 18.31 13.40 4.79
CA ARG A 578 17.33 13.93 5.75
C ARG A 578 17.70 15.34 6.17
N SER A 579 16.68 16.14 6.46
CA SER A 579 16.89 17.36 7.25
C SER A 579 17.43 16.99 8.63
N LEU A 580 18.42 17.73 9.11
CA LEU A 580 18.91 17.59 10.46
C LEU A 580 17.97 18.28 11.44
N ARG A 581 17.69 17.63 12.57
CA ARG A 581 17.00 18.32 13.67
C ARG A 581 17.94 19.37 14.24
N LYS A 582 17.42 20.52 14.65
CA LYS A 582 18.16 21.66 15.23
C LYS A 582 19.16 21.33 16.36
N GLY A 583 18.95 20.23 17.09
CA GLY A 583 19.90 19.72 18.11
C GLY A 583 21.06 18.87 17.54
N GLU A 584 20.88 18.30 16.35
CA GLU A 584 21.86 17.53 15.60
C GLU A 584 22.70 18.44 14.71
N ALA A 585 22.06 19.38 14.01
CA ALA A 585 22.71 20.37 13.13
C ALA A 585 23.78 21.21 13.86
N ARG A 586 23.55 21.55 15.14
CA ARG A 586 24.56 22.22 15.99
C ARG A 586 25.82 21.40 16.26
N LYS A 587 25.79 20.08 16.02
CA LYS A 587 26.93 19.17 16.17
C LYS A 587 27.68 18.98 14.85
N SER A 588 26.98 18.96 13.72
CA SER A 588 27.55 18.99 12.37
C SER A 588 27.93 20.44 11.99
N LYS A 589 29.07 20.92 12.49
CA LYS A 589 29.50 22.32 12.29
C LYS A 589 29.67 22.73 10.82
N THR A 590 29.97 21.76 9.96
CA THR A 590 30.01 21.88 8.49
C THR A 590 29.57 20.54 7.90
N GLY A 591 28.78 20.56 6.83
CA GLY A 591 28.35 19.37 6.08
C GLY A 591 26.87 19.01 6.17
N TYR A 592 26.49 18.06 5.32
CA TYR A 592 25.16 17.51 5.11
C TYR A 592 25.13 16.07 5.63
N GLU A 593 24.03 15.66 6.26
CA GLU A 593 23.84 14.26 6.62
C GLU A 593 23.32 13.47 5.43
N VAL A 594 24.09 12.47 5.02
CA VAL A 594 23.73 11.49 3.99
C VAL A 594 23.62 10.13 4.65
N LEU A 595 22.58 9.41 4.30
CA LEU A 595 22.26 8.09 4.82
C LEU A 595 22.50 7.09 3.69
N VAL A 596 23.48 6.22 3.85
CA VAL A 596 23.81 5.17 2.88
C VAL A 596 23.10 3.89 3.29
N LEU A 597 22.09 3.47 2.53
CA LEU A 597 21.49 2.15 2.66
C LEU A 597 22.32 1.15 1.85
N ALA A 598 22.86 0.12 2.50
CA ALA A 598 23.70 -0.87 1.85
C ALA A 598 23.53 -2.28 2.42
N GLU A 599 23.85 -3.29 1.61
CA GLU A 599 23.96 -4.69 2.00
C GLU A 599 25.16 -4.84 2.98
N ASN A 600 24.95 -5.53 4.09
CA ASN A 600 25.97 -5.98 5.03
C ASN A 600 26.40 -7.39 4.59
N PRO A 601 27.62 -7.59 4.06
CA PRO A 601 28.01 -8.86 3.46
C PRO A 601 28.26 -9.98 4.49
N GLU A 602 28.44 -9.69 5.78
CA GLU A 602 28.50 -10.74 6.82
C GLU A 602 27.13 -11.41 7.03
N THR A 603 26.04 -10.66 6.87
CA THR A 603 24.67 -11.12 7.21
C THR A 603 23.72 -11.24 6.02
N GLY A 604 24.04 -10.63 4.88
CA GLY A 604 23.13 -10.47 3.74
C GLY A 604 21.97 -9.50 3.97
N ASN A 605 21.80 -8.99 5.20
CA ASN A 605 20.80 -7.98 5.54
C ASN A 605 21.25 -6.59 5.10
N TYR A 606 20.33 -5.64 5.07
CA TYR A 606 20.64 -4.23 4.84
C TYR A 606 20.86 -3.49 6.16
N ALA A 607 21.67 -2.44 6.13
CA ALA A 607 21.79 -1.48 7.22
C ALA A 607 21.81 -0.06 6.64
N LEU A 608 21.06 0.84 7.28
CA LEU A 608 21.17 2.27 7.03
C LEU A 608 22.38 2.83 7.80
N LYS A 609 23.26 3.57 7.13
CA LYS A 609 24.50 4.11 7.70
C LYS A 609 24.54 5.63 7.55
N SER A 610 24.54 6.36 8.67
CA SER A 610 24.67 7.83 8.66
C SER A 610 26.13 8.25 8.49
N LEU A 611 26.39 9.13 7.52
CA LEU A 611 27.63 9.87 7.37
C LEU A 611 27.37 11.38 7.23
N THR A 612 28.38 12.18 7.56
CA THR A 612 28.37 13.62 7.29
C THR A 612 29.38 13.90 6.18
N THR A 613 28.94 14.53 5.10
CA THR A 613 29.77 14.88 3.93
C THR A 613 29.67 16.37 3.61
N GLU A 614 30.67 16.91 2.92
CA GLU A 614 30.73 18.31 2.49
C GLU A 614 30.64 18.40 0.95
N LEU A 615 30.37 19.59 0.42
CA LEU A 615 30.42 19.83 -1.03
C LEU A 615 31.84 19.54 -1.54
N GLY A 616 31.95 18.76 -2.62
CA GLY A 616 33.22 18.27 -3.15
C GLY A 616 33.78 17.02 -2.46
N ALA A 617 33.05 16.39 -1.53
CA ALA A 617 33.45 15.13 -0.91
C ALA A 617 32.59 13.94 -1.38
N PHE A 618 33.19 12.74 -1.38
CA PHE A 618 32.49 11.50 -1.70
C PHE A 618 31.62 11.02 -0.55
N ALA A 619 30.40 10.57 -0.84
CA ALA A 619 29.48 9.93 0.10
C ALA A 619 29.88 8.47 0.44
N ASN A 620 31.18 8.23 0.64
CA ASN A 620 31.72 6.93 1.06
C ASN A 620 31.68 6.83 2.59
N PHE A 621 31.13 5.75 3.12
CA PHE A 621 31.12 5.47 4.55
C PHE A 621 32.42 4.72 4.92
N ASP A 622 33.25 5.27 5.81
CA ASP A 622 34.38 4.53 6.42
C ASP A 622 33.88 3.87 7.73
N LYS A 623 34.24 2.61 7.97
CA LYS A 623 34.09 1.93 9.28
C LYS A 623 34.45 2.82 10.48
N LYS A 624 35.45 3.69 10.36
CA LYS A 624 35.88 4.64 11.40
C LYS A 624 34.84 5.73 11.73
N GLN A 625 33.89 6.01 10.83
CA GLN A 625 32.81 6.97 11.04
C GLN A 625 31.63 6.35 11.81
N ALA A 626 31.56 5.02 11.90
CA ALA A 626 30.54 4.30 12.64
C ALA A 626 30.54 4.69 14.13
N LYS A 627 29.35 4.86 14.69
CA LYS A 627 29.11 5.20 16.11
C LYS A 627 28.08 4.21 16.67
N GLY A 628 28.15 3.95 17.97
CA GLY A 628 27.29 2.97 18.64
C GLY A 628 28.00 1.62 18.88
N PRO A 629 27.32 0.64 19.49
CA PRO A 629 27.90 -0.67 19.80
C PRO A 629 28.38 -1.42 18.56
N ASP A 630 27.66 -1.28 17.44
CA ASP A 630 27.95 -1.96 16.18
C ASP A 630 29.14 -1.37 15.41
N ALA A 631 29.79 -0.31 15.89
CA ALA A 631 30.94 0.30 15.21
C ALA A 631 32.11 -0.69 14.98
N LYS A 632 32.21 -1.77 15.77
CA LYS A 632 33.17 -2.85 15.55
C LYS A 632 32.82 -3.74 14.35
N ASN A 633 31.53 -3.92 14.07
CA ASN A 633 31.01 -4.79 13.01
C ASN A 633 30.62 -4.00 11.76
N ALA A 634 30.51 -2.68 11.87
CA ALA A 634 30.30 -1.79 10.73
C ALA A 634 31.40 -2.00 9.68
N GLU A 635 31.00 -2.08 8.42
CA GLU A 635 31.91 -2.11 7.28
C GLU A 635 31.89 -0.80 6.51
N SER A 636 33.01 -0.49 5.86
CA SER A 636 33.11 0.61 4.92
C SER A 636 32.25 0.35 3.68
N VAL A 637 31.53 1.35 3.20
CA VAL A 637 30.71 1.28 1.99
C VAL A 637 31.18 2.34 1.01
N THR A 638 31.64 1.88 -0.15
CA THR A 638 32.04 2.75 -1.25
C THR A 638 30.84 2.97 -2.17
N THR A 639 30.43 4.23 -2.33
CA THR A 639 29.35 4.67 -3.23
C THR A 639 29.86 5.40 -4.46
N ASN A 640 31.15 5.83 -4.44
CA ASN A 640 31.82 6.64 -5.47
C ASN A 640 31.01 7.85 -5.97
N SER A 641 30.11 8.35 -5.12
CA SER A 641 29.19 9.44 -5.42
C SER A 641 29.69 10.74 -4.80
N LEU A 642 30.16 11.66 -5.64
CA LEU A 642 30.67 12.97 -5.25
C LEU A 642 29.51 13.94 -5.01
N LEU A 643 29.38 14.54 -3.83
CA LEU A 643 28.39 15.58 -3.58
C LEU A 643 28.82 16.88 -4.28
N VAL A 644 28.09 17.33 -5.31
CA VAL A 644 28.47 18.48 -6.15
C VAL A 644 27.70 19.75 -5.80
N ASP A 645 26.41 19.64 -5.50
CA ASP A 645 25.54 20.78 -5.15
C ASP A 645 24.51 20.40 -4.08
N ALA A 646 23.98 21.39 -3.38
CA ALA A 646 23.01 21.23 -2.31
C ALA A 646 22.07 22.43 -2.21
N ARG A 647 20.76 22.17 -2.30
CA ARG A 647 19.67 23.15 -2.22
C ARG A 647 18.77 22.90 -1.02
N GLY A 648 18.08 23.93 -0.54
CA GLY A 648 17.09 23.83 0.54
C GLY A 648 17.70 24.09 1.91
N ARG A 649 16.94 23.81 2.98
CA ARG A 649 17.42 24.01 4.36
C ARG A 649 17.93 22.70 4.97
N VAL A 650 19.15 22.75 5.51
CA VAL A 650 19.74 21.66 6.29
C VAL A 650 19.02 21.45 7.62
N GLU A 651 18.57 22.52 8.27
CA GLU A 651 17.75 22.44 9.48
C GLU A 651 16.26 22.42 9.14
N ASP A 652 15.52 21.45 9.68
CA ASP A 652 14.08 21.59 9.86
C ASP A 652 13.83 22.76 10.79
N GLY A 653 13.40 23.88 10.20
CA GLY A 653 13.16 25.10 10.93
C GLY A 653 11.99 24.92 11.87
N ASP A 654 12.24 24.91 13.19
CA ASP A 654 11.20 25.11 14.20
C ASP A 654 10.28 26.24 13.73
N SER A 655 9.02 25.91 13.41
CA SER A 655 8.01 26.86 13.00
C SER A 655 7.69 27.75 14.21
N LYS A 656 8.48 28.81 14.39
CA LYS A 656 8.35 29.76 15.50
C LYS A 656 6.89 30.20 15.57
N LYS A 657 6.22 29.82 16.67
CA LYS A 657 4.80 30.14 16.95
C LYS A 657 4.46 31.56 16.50
N GLY A 658 3.66 31.67 15.43
CA GLY A 658 3.17 32.94 14.88
C GLY A 658 3.84 33.45 13.61
N GLY A 659 4.95 32.85 13.14
CA GLY A 659 5.54 33.20 11.85
C GLY A 659 4.93 32.39 10.70
N THR A 660 4.23 33.04 9.76
CA THR A 660 3.82 32.43 8.48
C THR A 660 5.01 32.30 7.54
N THR A 661 5.98 31.47 7.91
CA THR A 661 6.96 30.95 6.96
C THR A 661 6.24 30.05 5.98
N GLY A 662 6.40 30.28 4.67
CA GLY A 662 5.93 29.36 3.64
C GLY A 662 6.55 27.96 3.80
N PRO A 663 6.03 26.95 3.06
CA PRO A 663 6.59 25.61 3.10
C PRO A 663 8.11 25.68 2.84
N SER A 664 8.90 25.08 3.73
CA SER A 664 10.35 25.03 3.56
C SER A 664 10.69 24.20 2.33
N GLU A 665 11.51 24.74 1.42
CA GLU A 665 12.11 23.92 0.37
C GLU A 665 12.85 22.75 1.04
N PRO A 666 12.54 21.49 0.69
CA PRO A 666 13.21 20.33 1.25
C PRO A 666 14.70 20.36 0.90
N LEU A 667 15.53 19.74 1.74
CA LEU A 667 16.95 19.55 1.42
C LEU A 667 17.08 18.64 0.20
N GLU A 668 17.73 19.12 -0.85
CA GLU A 668 18.03 18.38 -2.09
C GLU A 668 19.54 18.35 -2.29
N LEU A 669 20.12 17.16 -2.47
CA LEU A 669 21.55 16.97 -2.72
C LEU A 669 21.77 16.39 -4.13
N LEU A 670 22.70 16.98 -4.87
CA LEU A 670 23.08 16.56 -6.22
C LEU A 670 24.42 15.80 -6.16
N PHE A 671 24.40 14.52 -6.49
CA PHE A 671 25.59 13.68 -6.56
C PHE A 671 26.01 13.44 -8.02
N LEU A 672 27.31 13.47 -8.28
CA LEU A 672 27.94 12.99 -9.51
C LEU A 672 28.49 11.59 -9.24
N ARG A 673 28.11 10.62 -10.07
CA ARG A 673 28.53 9.22 -9.98
C ARG A 673 29.80 8.96 -10.80
N GLU A 674 30.39 7.79 -10.59
CA GLU A 674 31.60 7.32 -11.29
C GLU A 674 31.41 7.20 -12.81
N ASP A 675 30.19 6.90 -13.27
CA ASP A 675 29.82 6.85 -14.69
C ASP A 675 29.60 8.23 -15.34
N GLY A 676 29.77 9.32 -14.57
CA GLY A 676 29.55 10.69 -15.00
C GLY A 676 28.08 11.14 -14.98
N THR A 677 27.15 10.29 -14.56
CA THR A 677 25.73 10.67 -14.41
C THR A 677 25.49 11.43 -13.11
N PHE A 678 24.45 12.27 -13.11
CA PHE A 678 23.98 12.96 -11.92
C PHE A 678 22.77 12.25 -11.31
N SER A 679 22.74 12.14 -9.99
CA SER A 679 21.57 11.70 -9.23
C SER A 679 21.23 12.68 -8.11
N VAL A 680 19.96 13.07 -8.03
CA VAL A 680 19.42 13.90 -6.95
C VAL A 680 18.81 13.00 -5.89
N ALA A 681 19.05 13.32 -4.62
CA ALA A 681 18.31 12.76 -3.50
C ALA A 681 17.72 13.91 -2.65
N SER A 682 16.40 13.90 -2.46
CA SER A 682 15.71 14.89 -1.62
C SER A 682 15.34 14.30 -0.26
N ALA A 683 15.29 15.13 0.77
CA ALA A 683 14.79 14.75 2.09
C ALA A 683 13.29 14.38 2.05
N ALA A 684 12.52 14.98 1.14
CA ALA A 684 11.10 14.66 0.98
C ALA A 684 10.87 13.24 0.44
N ASP A 685 11.60 12.86 -0.60
CA ASP A 685 11.51 11.51 -1.20
C ASP A 685 12.13 10.46 -0.25
N SER A 686 13.25 10.81 0.38
CA SER A 686 13.98 9.93 1.29
C SER A 686 13.26 9.68 2.62
N GLN A 687 12.33 10.53 3.03
CA GLN A 687 11.68 10.43 4.35
C GLN A 687 11.00 9.07 4.57
N ARG A 688 10.31 8.54 3.54
CA ARG A 688 9.62 7.24 3.62
C ARG A 688 10.59 6.08 3.80
N ASP A 689 11.68 6.05 3.04
CA ASP A 689 12.69 5.01 3.16
C ASP A 689 13.52 5.17 4.45
N TYR A 690 13.78 6.40 4.90
CA TYR A 690 14.35 6.65 6.22
C TYR A 690 13.45 6.11 7.34
N GLU A 691 12.16 6.44 7.38
CA GLU A 691 11.24 5.93 8.41
C GLU A 691 11.16 4.40 8.41
N ARG A 692 11.13 3.80 7.22
CA ARG A 692 11.12 2.34 7.04
C ARG A 692 12.40 1.66 7.53
N TYR A 693 13.56 2.27 7.34
CA TYR A 693 14.87 1.66 7.63
C TYR A 693 15.58 2.25 8.86
N ALA A 694 15.01 3.26 9.53
CA ALA A 694 15.60 3.91 10.71
C ALA A 694 15.81 2.95 11.88
N GLN A 695 15.03 1.86 11.97
CA GLN A 695 15.22 0.81 12.97
C GLN A 695 16.51 0.00 12.76
N THR A 696 17.13 0.08 11.57
CA THR A 696 18.44 -0.53 11.29
C THR A 696 19.62 0.40 11.58
N LEU A 697 19.37 1.65 11.99
CA LEU A 697 20.43 2.53 12.50
C LEU A 697 20.87 2.06 13.89
N PRO A 698 22.19 1.99 14.17
CA PRO A 698 22.67 1.64 15.51
C PRO A 698 22.20 2.68 16.52
N THR A 699 21.46 2.26 17.55
CA THR A 699 20.97 3.20 18.56
C THR A 699 22.12 3.67 19.47
N ALA A 700 22.06 4.93 19.88
CA ALA A 700 23.14 5.53 20.67
C ALA A 700 23.15 5.10 22.14
N ASP A 701 22.06 4.52 22.66
CA ASP A 701 21.87 4.22 24.08
C ASP A 701 22.25 2.78 24.47
N ASP A 702 22.24 1.83 23.54
CA ASP A 702 22.60 0.42 23.81
C ASP A 702 24.03 0.26 24.35
N GLY A 703 24.94 1.18 23.98
CA GLY A 703 26.32 1.20 24.47
C GLY A 703 26.54 1.80 25.87
N LYS A 704 25.48 2.18 26.60
CA LYS A 704 25.59 2.97 27.85
C LYS A 704 24.95 2.36 29.10
N LYS A 705 24.62 1.07 29.09
CA LYS A 705 24.52 0.29 30.34
C LYS A 705 25.92 0.17 30.96
N LYS A 706 26.30 1.20 31.71
CA LYS A 706 27.49 1.21 32.53
C LYS A 706 27.23 0.33 33.75
N ASP A 707 27.90 -0.81 33.83
CA ASP A 707 27.89 -1.66 35.02
C ASP A 707 28.22 -0.82 36.25
N LYS A 708 27.24 -0.67 37.14
CA LYS A 708 27.35 0.10 38.38
C LYS A 708 26.93 -0.74 39.59
N ASP A 709 27.06 -2.05 39.46
CA ASP A 709 26.92 -3.02 40.53
C ASP A 709 28.32 -3.49 40.93
N GLY A 710 28.89 -2.83 41.93
CA GLY A 710 30.31 -2.99 42.27
C GLY A 710 30.73 -2.43 43.62
N GLU A 711 29.80 -2.13 44.52
CA GLU A 711 30.06 -1.93 45.97
C GLU A 711 28.73 -1.78 46.74
N GLY A 712 28.63 -2.36 47.94
CA GLY A 712 27.54 -2.05 48.88
C GLY A 712 26.60 -3.19 49.29
N GLY A 713 27.14 -4.31 49.78
CA GLY A 713 26.37 -5.15 50.71
C GLY A 713 26.18 -4.43 52.04
N GLY A 714 24.96 -4.41 52.60
CA GLY A 714 24.70 -3.67 53.85
C GLY A 714 23.23 -3.48 54.19
N SER A 715 22.57 -4.53 54.66
CA SER A 715 21.23 -4.44 55.24
C SER A 715 21.22 -3.73 56.60
N SER A 716 20.25 -2.83 56.83
CA SER A 716 19.35 -2.78 58.01
C SER A 716 19.02 -1.38 58.57
N LEU A 717 17.77 -1.27 59.06
CA LEU A 717 17.29 -0.46 60.21
C LEU A 717 17.31 1.08 60.17
N PHE A 718 16.09 1.65 60.21
CA PHE A 718 15.74 2.87 60.97
C PHE A 718 16.13 2.72 62.47
N PRO A 719 16.25 3.79 63.31
CA PRO A 719 15.64 5.12 63.17
C PRO A 719 16.45 6.37 63.65
N GLY A 720 15.90 7.57 63.41
CA GLY A 720 15.77 8.61 64.45
C GLY A 720 16.81 9.75 64.56
N GLY A 721 16.28 10.99 64.65
CA GLY A 721 16.69 11.95 65.69
C GLY A 721 17.75 13.03 65.40
N GLY A 722 17.28 14.27 65.18
CA GLY A 722 17.79 15.45 65.93
C GLY A 722 18.95 16.29 65.37
N GLY A 723 18.65 17.54 64.98
CA GLY A 723 19.20 18.70 65.72
C GLY A 723 20.32 19.58 65.12
N LEU A 724 19.93 20.84 64.86
CA LEU A 724 20.61 22.10 65.26
C LEU A 724 21.84 22.69 64.51
N PHE A 725 21.71 24.03 64.31
CA PHE A 725 22.70 25.08 63.97
C PHE A 725 23.32 25.19 62.55
N GLY A 726 23.39 26.43 62.05
CA GLY A 726 23.97 26.86 60.75
C GLY A 726 25.28 27.66 60.94
N PRO A 727 25.53 28.83 60.29
CA PRO A 727 24.67 29.60 59.36
C PRO A 727 25.51 30.08 58.10
N PRO A 728 25.39 31.28 57.45
CA PRO A 728 25.63 31.39 55.99
C PRO A 728 26.86 32.23 55.57
N GLY A 729 27.27 32.11 54.29
CA GLY A 729 28.28 32.97 53.66
C GLY A 729 27.78 33.52 52.32
N GLY A 730 27.68 34.84 52.21
CA GLY A 730 27.27 35.54 50.97
C GLY A 730 28.45 36.13 50.20
N GLY A 731 28.20 36.58 48.97
CA GLY A 731 29.17 37.30 48.14
C GLY A 731 28.50 37.95 46.93
N ALA A 732 28.34 39.27 46.97
CA ALA A 732 27.84 40.08 45.87
C ALA A 732 28.99 40.85 45.20
N GLY A 733 28.88 41.19 43.92
CA GLY A 733 29.86 42.06 43.25
C GLY A 733 29.74 42.14 41.72
N ALA A 734 29.27 43.30 41.24
CA ALA A 734 29.31 43.76 39.85
C ALA A 734 29.28 45.31 39.87
N PRO A 735 29.39 46.02 38.74
CA PRO A 735 30.39 46.01 37.65
C PRO A 735 31.09 47.41 37.64
N PRO A 736 31.15 48.23 36.56
CA PRO A 736 31.56 48.05 35.15
C PRO A 736 32.72 49.00 34.71
N GLY A 737 33.20 48.88 33.45
CA GLY A 737 33.75 50.02 32.69
C GLY A 737 35.01 49.77 31.85
N GLY A 738 35.06 50.39 30.65
CA GLY A 738 36.31 50.69 29.93
C GLY A 738 36.25 50.52 28.40
N PRO A 739 36.55 51.54 27.56
CA PRO A 739 36.15 51.52 26.14
C PRO A 739 37.29 51.57 25.10
N GLY A 740 36.93 51.31 23.84
CA GLY A 740 37.48 52.02 22.67
C GLY A 740 38.61 51.34 21.90
N GLY A 741 38.41 51.16 20.59
CA GLY A 741 39.45 50.65 19.68
C GLY A 741 38.99 50.51 18.23
N SER A 742 38.92 51.62 17.48
CA SER A 742 38.60 51.63 16.05
C SER A 742 39.86 51.62 15.18
N ARG A 743 39.86 50.78 14.14
CA ARG A 743 40.71 50.73 12.92
C ARG A 743 40.23 49.49 12.14
N GLY A 744 40.16 49.45 10.81
CA GLY A 744 40.46 50.44 9.79
C GLY A 744 40.57 49.68 8.46
N SER A 745 39.59 49.84 7.57
CA SER A 745 39.44 49.02 6.37
C SER A 745 40.18 49.59 5.15
N THR A 746 40.95 48.74 4.46
CA THR A 746 41.44 48.97 3.10
C THR A 746 41.51 47.65 2.31
N PRO A 747 41.20 47.65 1.00
CA PRO A 747 41.14 46.43 0.17
C PRO A 747 42.43 46.21 -0.65
N PRO A 748 42.77 44.96 -1.01
CA PRO A 748 43.76 44.67 -2.04
C PRO A 748 43.13 44.68 -3.44
N SER A 749 43.62 45.54 -4.32
CA SER A 749 43.31 45.55 -5.75
C SER A 749 44.23 44.59 -6.52
N GLY A 750 43.66 43.49 -7.05
CA GLY A 750 44.35 42.53 -7.91
C GLY A 750 43.87 42.63 -9.36
N ARG A 751 44.79 42.83 -10.30
CA ARG A 751 44.52 43.05 -11.73
C ARG A 751 44.43 41.69 -12.48
N PRO A 752 43.50 41.49 -13.43
CA PRO A 752 43.38 40.21 -14.13
C PRO A 752 44.50 39.99 -15.15
N GLY A 753 45.14 38.82 -15.10
CA GLY A 753 46.00 38.31 -16.17
C GLY A 753 45.18 37.44 -17.13
N GLY A 754 45.20 37.77 -18.41
CA GLY A 754 44.57 36.94 -19.45
C GLY A 754 45.42 35.74 -19.81
N VAL A 755 44.80 34.58 -20.03
CA VAL A 755 45.41 33.39 -20.64
C VAL A 755 44.51 32.91 -21.77
N GLN A 756 45.13 32.44 -22.84
CA GLN A 756 44.49 32.13 -24.12
C GLN A 756 43.70 30.81 -24.08
N ALA A 757 42.64 30.73 -24.87
CA ALA A 757 42.05 29.47 -25.28
C ALA A 757 42.84 28.89 -26.47
N PRO A 758 43.02 27.56 -26.55
CA PRO A 758 43.22 26.86 -27.81
C PRO A 758 41.89 26.33 -28.34
N GLY A 759 41.61 26.58 -29.62
CA GLY A 759 40.61 25.81 -30.37
C GLY A 759 41.28 24.58 -31.00
N GLY A 760 40.52 23.48 -31.09
CA GLY A 760 40.92 22.20 -31.66
C GLY A 760 39.77 21.21 -31.56
#